data_AF-A0A3N5A767-F1
#
_entry.id   AF-A0A3N5A767-F1
#
_cell.length_a   1.000
_cell.length_b   1.000
_cell.length_c   1.000
_cell.angle_alpha   90.00
_cell.angle_beta   90.00
_cell.angle_gamma   90.00
#
_symmetry.space_group_name_H-M   'P 1'
#
loop_
_entity.id
_entity.type
_entity.pdbx_description
1 polymer ?
#
loop_
_entity_poly.entity_id
_entity_poly.type
_entity_poly.pdbx_seq_one_letter_code
_entity_poly.pdbx_strand_id
1 'polypeptide(L)'
;MTDRHHLLVHGGTFAAVGDGGDISGVRGSGSPDGLFVRDARHLSRWQLTVDGAVPEALTPVADGDTARCVLVPRGGRQEPPAYTIFREQAVGDSAFVESLRVTSNRPVPTTIRLAVTADADFTDQFELRSDHRTYTKIGATRSRQVLDDGVEFNYQRGEWRSCTTVTAEPAPDGVEETGTGARRLVWTLELEPHGTAELALRVAARPHGAAQSPRIPDSPAAANAQLLALEGEFAEGVPFPTGWPELAAACARGLADLASLQVTATGPDGEELRVPAAGAPWFLTLLGRDALLTSLFALPYRPQLAAATLPALAATQATETGANSVSQPGKIVHEVRHGELAHFGQVPYGRYYGSVDATPLFLVLLGAYVEQTGDLTLARRLEPHARAAIGWMLDHGGLTSRGYLVYRADQGGLANQNWKDSPGAICSADGTRASGAVMAAGAQGYAYDALRRTAWVARTVWEDEVYAALLEQAAGDLRDRFQRDFWMPERSFPALALDGEGNQVDALASDAGHLLWSGLLDKEYGELVGRRLLEPDFFSGWGVRTLAAGQAAYHPLSYHRGSVWPHDNALIALGLARYGLHDEARGVAHGLVDAATAAGHRLPEVIAGYGRDTHAEPVPYPHACVRESRSAAAPLALLTAVGGA
;
A
#
# COMPACT_ATOMS: atom_id res chain seq x y z
N MET A 1 15.98 -8.11 22.65
CA MET A 1 15.51 -8.47 21.30
C MET A 1 14.40 -7.50 20.98
N THR A 2 14.48 -6.80 19.86
CA THR A 2 13.35 -5.99 19.38
C THR A 2 12.25 -6.96 18.96
N ASP A 3 11.06 -6.86 19.54
CA ASP A 3 9.92 -7.72 19.18
C ASP A 3 9.64 -7.54 17.68
N ARG A 4 9.90 -8.60 16.90
CA ARG A 4 9.61 -8.62 15.47
C ARG A 4 8.11 -8.82 15.29
N HIS A 5 7.52 -8.03 14.40
CA HIS A 5 6.12 -8.17 14.03
C HIS A 5 6.03 -8.83 12.65
N HIS A 6 5.12 -9.79 12.52
CA HIS A 6 4.82 -10.49 11.28
C HIS A 6 3.44 -10.08 10.80
N LEU A 7 3.36 -9.66 9.54
CA LEU A 7 2.15 -9.09 8.95
C LEU A 7 1.40 -10.11 8.11
N LEU A 8 0.19 -10.45 8.55
CA LEU A 8 -0.78 -11.25 7.79
C LEU A 8 -1.75 -10.30 7.08
N VAL A 9 -2.02 -10.50 5.79
CA VAL A 9 -2.86 -9.60 4.98
C VAL A 9 -3.81 -10.41 4.12
N HIS A 10 -5.09 -10.06 4.12
CA HIS A 10 -6.10 -10.57 3.19
C HIS A 10 -7.16 -9.51 2.94
N GLY A 11 -7.25 -9.06 1.69
CA GLY A 11 -8.19 -8.03 1.27
C GLY A 11 -8.04 -6.73 2.07
N GLY A 12 -9.14 -6.27 2.67
CA GLY A 12 -9.17 -5.11 3.58
C GLY A 12 -8.83 -5.41 5.04
N THR A 13 -8.25 -6.57 5.34
CA THR A 13 -7.94 -7.06 6.70
C THR A 13 -6.44 -7.31 6.83
N PHE A 14 -5.84 -6.87 7.94
CA PHE A 14 -4.49 -7.28 8.31
C PHE A 14 -4.34 -7.51 9.80
N ALA A 15 -3.41 -8.38 10.17
CA ALA A 15 -2.99 -8.59 11.55
C ALA A 15 -1.47 -8.52 11.67
N ALA A 16 -0.98 -7.77 12.64
CA ALA A 16 0.43 -7.82 13.05
C ALA A 16 0.54 -8.65 14.33
N VAL A 17 1.33 -9.73 14.29
CA VAL A 17 1.55 -10.63 15.43
C VAL A 17 3.04 -10.72 15.76
N GLY A 18 3.40 -10.93 17.02
CA GLY A 18 4.78 -11.12 17.45
C GLY A 18 5.34 -12.52 17.13
N ASP A 19 6.60 -12.76 17.49
CA ASP A 19 7.30 -14.04 17.28
C ASP A 19 6.56 -15.26 17.86
N GLY A 20 5.75 -15.07 18.90
CA GLY A 20 4.92 -16.12 19.53
C GLY A 20 3.47 -16.18 19.02
N GLY A 21 3.10 -15.37 18.03
CA GLY A 21 1.73 -15.21 17.55
C GLY A 21 0.85 -14.29 18.42
N ASP A 22 1.43 -13.61 19.41
CA ASP A 22 0.69 -12.72 20.31
C ASP A 22 0.51 -11.32 19.73
N ILE A 23 -0.59 -10.67 20.12
CA ILE A 23 -0.88 -9.24 19.93
C ILE A 23 -0.84 -8.58 21.30
N SER A 24 0.04 -7.60 21.48
CA SER A 24 0.26 -6.93 22.77
C SER A 24 -0.44 -5.58 22.89
N GLY A 25 -0.73 -4.95 21.76
CA GLY A 25 -1.35 -3.63 21.66
C GLY A 25 -0.38 -2.47 21.93
N VAL A 26 0.92 -2.74 22.02
CA VAL A 26 1.95 -1.74 22.37
C VAL A 26 2.02 -0.64 21.30
N ARG A 27 1.97 0.61 21.75
CA ARG A 27 2.15 1.79 20.90
C ARG A 27 3.63 2.08 20.73
N GLY A 28 4.09 2.37 19.51
CA GLY A 28 5.37 3.05 19.27
C GLY A 28 6.50 2.25 18.60
N SER A 29 6.26 1.04 18.10
CA SER A 29 7.27 0.21 17.41
C SER A 29 7.42 0.48 15.90
N GLY A 30 6.79 1.52 15.35
CA GLY A 30 6.85 1.87 13.92
C GLY A 30 5.87 1.11 13.01
N SER A 31 5.27 0.02 13.49
CA SER A 31 4.15 -0.72 12.87
C SER A 31 2.99 -0.79 13.86
N PRO A 32 1.71 -0.74 13.44
CA PRO A 32 0.60 -0.88 14.36
C PRO A 32 0.45 -2.37 14.74
N ASP A 33 0.38 -2.63 16.05
CA ASP A 33 0.13 -3.95 16.63
C ASP A 33 -1.38 -4.18 16.81
N GLY A 34 -1.92 -5.27 16.25
CA GLY A 34 -3.36 -5.57 16.26
C GLY A 34 -3.92 -6.22 14.99
N LEU A 35 -5.20 -6.60 15.07
CA LEU A 35 -6.05 -6.93 13.91
C LEU A 35 -6.81 -5.67 13.49
N PHE A 36 -6.74 -5.33 12.20
CA PHE A 36 -7.35 -4.13 11.65
C PHE A 36 -8.29 -4.45 10.49
N VAL A 37 -9.44 -3.76 10.50
CA VAL A 37 -10.44 -3.81 9.43
C VAL A 37 -11.02 -2.41 9.28
N ARG A 38 -11.08 -1.90 8.04
CA ARG A 38 -11.61 -0.56 7.70
C ARG A 38 -11.10 0.55 8.64
N ASP A 39 -9.77 0.65 8.75
CA ASP A 39 -9.04 1.64 9.56
C ASP A 39 -9.20 1.53 11.09
N ALA A 40 -9.93 0.55 11.63
CA ALA A 40 -10.12 0.35 13.08
C ALA A 40 -9.42 -0.91 13.61
N ARG A 41 -8.84 -0.82 14.81
CA ARG A 41 -8.21 -1.95 15.54
C ARG A 41 -9.28 -2.82 16.22
N HIS A 42 -9.64 -3.92 15.58
CA HIS A 42 -10.63 -4.89 16.04
C HIS A 42 -10.09 -5.89 17.08
N LEU A 43 -8.78 -6.16 17.11
CA LEU A 43 -8.11 -6.80 18.25
C LEU A 43 -6.92 -5.94 18.66
N SER A 44 -6.95 -5.44 19.89
CA SER A 44 -5.83 -4.72 20.51
C SER A 44 -4.99 -5.62 21.41
N ARG A 45 -5.51 -6.79 21.80
CA ARG A 45 -4.79 -7.77 22.60
C ARG A 45 -5.22 -9.17 22.21
N TRP A 46 -4.24 -10.06 22.11
CA TRP A 46 -4.43 -11.49 21.85
C TRP A 46 -3.22 -12.23 22.42
N GLN A 47 -3.33 -12.71 23.65
CA GLN A 47 -2.18 -13.25 24.38
C GLN A 47 -2.45 -14.64 24.92
N LEU A 48 -1.59 -15.59 24.56
CA LEU A 48 -1.64 -16.96 25.03
C LEU A 48 -0.87 -17.12 26.35
N THR A 49 -1.50 -17.75 27.33
CA THR A 49 -0.85 -18.20 28.56
C THR A 49 -1.21 -19.65 28.85
N VAL A 50 -0.27 -20.40 29.43
CA VAL A 50 -0.52 -21.74 29.95
C VAL A 50 -0.03 -21.80 31.39
N ASP A 51 -0.89 -22.29 32.28
CA ASP A 51 -0.70 -22.31 33.73
C ASP A 51 -0.29 -20.93 34.29
N GLY A 52 -0.83 -19.87 33.68
CA GLY A 52 -0.59 -18.47 34.05
C GLY A 52 0.70 -17.85 33.54
N ALA A 53 1.52 -18.58 32.78
CA ALA A 53 2.77 -18.07 32.19
C ALA A 53 2.68 -17.95 30.66
N VAL A 54 3.39 -16.97 30.08
CA VAL A 54 3.58 -16.87 28.64
C VAL A 54 4.56 -17.95 28.20
N PRO A 55 4.21 -18.83 27.24
CA PRO A 55 5.11 -19.87 26.77
C PRO A 55 6.27 -19.29 25.95
N GLU A 56 7.40 -20.00 25.91
CA GLU A 56 8.59 -19.61 25.16
C GLU A 56 8.51 -20.13 23.72
N ALA A 57 8.90 -19.29 22.76
CA ALA A 57 8.98 -19.68 21.35
C ALA A 57 10.21 -20.56 21.11
N LEU A 58 9.98 -21.83 20.80
CA LEU A 58 11.02 -22.76 20.33
C LEU A 58 11.29 -22.55 18.84
N THR A 59 10.22 -22.37 18.07
CA THR A 59 10.27 -21.93 16.67
C THR A 59 9.42 -20.66 16.57
N PRO A 60 10.04 -19.47 16.41
CA PRO A 60 9.28 -18.23 16.24
C PRO A 60 8.55 -18.21 14.90
N VAL A 61 7.58 -17.32 14.77
CA VAL A 61 6.90 -17.05 13.50
C VAL A 61 7.94 -16.67 12.42
N ALA A 62 7.76 -17.22 11.23
CA ALA A 62 8.51 -16.84 10.05
C ALA A 62 7.67 -15.91 9.17
N ASP A 63 8.34 -15.12 8.32
CA ASP A 63 7.63 -14.27 7.36
C ASP A 63 6.87 -15.13 6.34
N GLY A 64 5.61 -14.78 6.11
CA GLY A 64 4.73 -15.54 5.21
C GLY A 64 3.29 -15.05 5.26
N ASP A 65 2.41 -15.81 4.64
CA ASP A 65 0.96 -15.55 4.56
C ASP A 65 0.16 -16.21 5.72
N THR A 66 0.81 -17.09 6.49
CA THR A 66 0.30 -17.70 7.72
C THR A 66 1.36 -17.58 8.80
N ALA A 67 0.94 -17.34 10.05
CA ALA A 67 1.86 -17.34 11.18
C ALA A 67 1.83 -18.71 11.84
N ARG A 68 3.01 -19.36 11.91
CA ARG A 68 3.19 -20.67 12.54
C ARG A 68 4.32 -20.60 13.54
N CYS A 69 4.07 -21.04 14.76
CA CYS A 69 5.11 -21.14 15.78
C CYS A 69 4.95 -22.40 16.64
N VAL A 70 6.04 -22.79 17.29
CA VAL A 70 6.07 -23.88 18.25
C VAL A 70 6.46 -23.30 19.60
N LEU A 71 5.59 -23.49 20.59
CA LEU A 71 5.74 -22.90 21.92
C LEU A 71 5.84 -23.99 22.97
N VAL A 72 6.59 -23.72 24.03
CA VAL A 72 6.78 -24.63 25.17
C VAL A 72 6.69 -23.86 26.49
N PRO A 73 6.27 -24.48 27.59
CA PRO A 73 6.47 -23.88 28.90
C PRO A 73 7.97 -23.72 29.19
N ARG A 74 8.30 -22.77 30.07
CA ARG A 74 9.67 -22.61 30.54
C ARG A 74 10.17 -23.92 31.15
N GLY A 75 11.32 -24.39 30.67
CA GLY A 75 11.92 -25.65 31.10
C GLY A 75 13.43 -25.64 30.95
N GLY A 76 14.09 -26.66 31.48
CA GLY A 76 15.55 -26.79 31.42
C GLY A 76 15.95 -28.14 30.83
N ARG A 77 17.23 -28.32 30.50
CA ARG A 77 17.73 -29.60 29.95
C ARG A 77 17.45 -30.81 30.86
N GLN A 78 17.43 -30.61 32.18
CA GLN A 78 17.17 -31.66 33.17
C GLN A 78 15.68 -31.89 33.43
N GLU A 79 14.84 -30.93 33.07
CA GLU A 79 13.38 -30.96 33.21
C GLU A 79 12.78 -30.46 31.90
N PRO A 80 12.73 -31.33 30.87
CA PRO A 80 12.22 -30.95 29.57
C PRO A 80 10.74 -30.55 29.67
N PRO A 81 10.27 -29.61 28.82
CA PRO A 81 8.90 -29.12 28.84
C PRO A 81 7.86 -30.25 28.82
N ALA A 82 6.88 -30.19 29.73
CA ALA A 82 5.88 -31.23 29.90
C ALA A 82 4.90 -31.34 28.71
N TYR A 83 4.77 -30.29 27.90
CA TYR A 83 3.91 -30.23 26.74
C TYR A 83 4.49 -29.32 25.67
N THR A 84 4.00 -29.46 24.44
CA THR A 84 4.35 -28.67 23.26
C THR A 84 3.07 -28.09 22.66
N ILE A 85 3.11 -26.81 22.27
CA ILE A 85 1.99 -26.11 21.65
C ILE A 85 2.37 -25.80 20.21
N PHE A 86 1.58 -26.28 19.26
CA PHE A 86 1.65 -25.89 17.86
C PHE A 86 0.57 -24.86 17.61
N ARG A 87 0.98 -23.66 17.21
CA ARG A 87 0.09 -22.52 16.98
C ARG A 87 0.14 -22.13 15.51
N GLU A 88 -1.01 -22.03 14.89
CA GLU A 88 -1.17 -21.56 13.51
C GLU A 88 -2.25 -20.48 13.44
N GLN A 89 -1.97 -19.39 12.73
CA GLN A 89 -2.86 -18.24 12.59
C GLN A 89 -2.93 -17.77 11.14
N ALA A 90 -4.11 -17.31 10.72
CA ALA A 90 -4.32 -16.72 9.41
C ALA A 90 -5.40 -15.63 9.49
N VAL A 91 -5.43 -14.76 8.47
CA VAL A 91 -6.49 -13.76 8.27
C VAL A 91 -7.31 -14.09 7.03
N GLY A 92 -8.59 -13.77 7.09
CA GLY A 92 -9.51 -13.76 5.95
C GLY A 92 -10.28 -12.43 5.91
N ASP A 93 -11.28 -12.33 5.03
CA ASP A 93 -12.10 -11.12 4.93
C ASP A 93 -12.82 -10.81 6.26
N SER A 94 -12.35 -9.77 6.94
CA SER A 94 -12.76 -9.34 8.28
C SER A 94 -12.70 -10.44 9.34
N ALA A 95 -11.74 -11.36 9.18
CA ALA A 95 -11.60 -12.56 10.00
C ALA A 95 -10.16 -12.77 10.47
N PHE A 96 -10.01 -13.29 11.69
CA PHE A 96 -8.76 -13.86 12.20
C PHE A 96 -9.05 -15.23 12.79
N VAL A 97 -8.31 -16.24 12.36
CA VAL A 97 -8.54 -17.64 12.74
C VAL A 97 -7.25 -18.23 13.31
N GLU A 98 -7.39 -19.02 14.36
CA GLU A 98 -6.28 -19.66 15.06
C GLU A 98 -6.59 -21.13 15.36
N SER A 99 -5.58 -21.97 15.21
CA SER A 99 -5.59 -23.35 15.71
C SER A 99 -4.46 -23.51 16.73
N LEU A 100 -4.81 -24.04 17.90
CA LEU A 100 -3.89 -24.43 18.96
C LEU A 100 -3.98 -25.93 19.16
N ARG A 101 -2.87 -26.62 18.92
CA ARG A 101 -2.73 -28.03 19.22
C ARG A 101 -1.73 -28.22 20.35
N VAL A 102 -2.20 -28.76 21.48
CA VAL A 102 -1.37 -28.98 22.65
C VAL A 102 -1.13 -30.48 22.82
N THR A 103 0.14 -30.89 22.79
CA THR A 103 0.55 -32.29 22.90
C THR A 103 1.34 -32.50 24.20
N SER A 104 0.94 -33.48 25.01
CA SER A 104 1.69 -33.89 26.19
C SER A 104 3.00 -34.59 25.78
N ASN A 105 4.11 -34.20 26.39
CA ASN A 105 5.40 -34.89 26.25
C ASN A 105 5.58 -35.96 27.34
N ARG A 106 4.59 -36.16 28.21
CA ARG A 106 4.67 -37.01 29.40
C ARG A 106 3.96 -38.34 29.21
N PRO A 107 4.48 -39.44 29.79
CA PRO A 107 3.83 -40.76 29.78
C PRO A 107 2.75 -40.91 30.86
N VAL A 108 2.26 -39.80 31.42
CA VAL A 108 1.24 -39.78 32.47
C VAL A 108 0.17 -38.74 32.11
N PRO A 109 -1.09 -38.93 32.57
CA PRO A 109 -2.13 -37.92 32.40
C PRO A 109 -1.67 -36.57 32.93
N THR A 110 -1.92 -35.51 32.18
CA THR A 110 -1.48 -34.15 32.50
C THR A 110 -2.64 -33.18 32.30
N THR A 111 -3.00 -32.47 33.35
CA THR A 111 -3.98 -31.37 33.28
C THR A 111 -3.23 -30.07 33.03
N ILE A 112 -3.68 -29.27 32.06
CA ILE A 112 -3.13 -27.94 31.79
C ILE A 112 -4.24 -26.89 31.79
N ARG A 113 -3.95 -25.69 32.29
CA ARG A 113 -4.85 -24.53 32.19
C ARG A 113 -4.40 -23.61 31.08
N LEU A 114 -5.05 -23.68 29.93
CA LEU A 114 -4.81 -22.79 28.80
C LEU A 114 -5.70 -21.55 28.91
N ALA A 115 -5.16 -20.37 28.63
CA ALA A 115 -5.96 -19.16 28.58
C ALA A 115 -5.53 -18.20 27.47
N VAL A 116 -6.50 -17.62 26.78
CA VAL A 116 -6.30 -16.57 25.76
C VAL A 116 -6.93 -15.28 26.28
N THR A 117 -6.11 -14.23 26.40
CA THR A 117 -6.57 -12.90 26.80
C THR A 117 -6.80 -12.04 25.56
N ALA A 118 -8.05 -11.65 25.33
CA ALA A 118 -8.49 -10.85 24.19
C ALA A 118 -8.98 -9.46 24.63
N ASP A 119 -8.72 -8.43 23.82
CA ASP A 119 -9.33 -7.10 23.96
C ASP A 119 -9.54 -6.44 22.60
N ALA A 120 -10.50 -5.53 22.53
CA ALA A 120 -10.81 -4.73 21.35
C ALA A 120 -11.06 -3.28 21.79
N ASP A 121 -10.16 -2.37 21.41
CA ASP A 121 -10.28 -0.96 21.76
C ASP A 121 -10.92 -0.11 20.64
N PHE A 122 -11.00 -0.64 19.42
CA PHE A 122 -11.54 0.04 18.23
C PHE A 122 -10.80 1.37 17.97
N THR A 123 -9.52 1.42 18.30
CA THR A 123 -8.69 2.57 18.00
C THR A 123 -8.57 2.75 16.48
N ASP A 124 -8.81 3.97 16.00
CA ASP A 124 -8.63 4.34 14.61
C ASP A 124 -7.13 4.44 14.33
N GLN A 125 -6.67 3.94 13.17
CA GLN A 125 -5.26 3.93 12.81
C GLN A 125 -4.58 5.32 12.90
N PHE A 126 -5.33 6.42 12.68
CA PHE A 126 -4.76 7.77 12.78
C PHE A 126 -4.37 8.14 14.21
N GLU A 127 -4.93 7.46 15.22
CA GLU A 127 -4.51 7.58 16.63
C GLU A 127 -3.25 6.78 16.94
N LEU A 128 -2.82 5.88 16.03
CA LEU A 128 -1.66 5.01 16.20
C LEU A 128 -0.43 5.48 15.43
N ARG A 129 -0.59 6.47 14.54
CA ARG A 129 0.52 7.05 13.78
C ARG A 129 1.49 7.77 14.73
N SER A 130 2.76 7.85 14.31
CA SER A 130 3.83 8.52 15.06
C SER A 130 3.77 10.05 15.01
N ASP A 131 2.64 10.64 14.60
CA ASP A 131 2.43 12.10 14.55
C ASP A 131 1.98 12.67 15.91
N HIS A 132 1.79 11.80 16.91
CA HIS A 132 1.40 12.12 18.28
C HIS A 132 0.10 12.93 18.40
N ARG A 133 -0.77 12.90 17.38
CA ARG A 133 -2.07 13.56 17.44
C ARG A 133 -3.02 12.80 18.37
N THR A 134 -3.76 13.55 19.17
CA THR A 134 -4.78 13.01 20.07
C THR A 134 -6.16 13.45 19.64
N TYR A 135 -7.11 12.52 19.63
CA TYR A 135 -8.47 12.76 19.18
C TYR A 135 -9.47 12.53 20.30
N THR A 136 -10.24 13.56 20.62
CA THR A 136 -11.30 13.46 21.61
C THR A 136 -12.50 12.70 21.03
N LYS A 137 -12.93 11.64 21.73
CA LYS A 137 -14.09 10.81 21.36
C LYS A 137 -15.19 10.88 22.43
N ILE A 138 -15.77 12.08 22.62
CA ILE A 138 -16.84 12.30 23.61
C ILE A 138 -18.05 11.41 23.27
N GLY A 139 -18.62 10.78 24.30
CA GLY A 139 -19.79 9.91 24.16
C GLY A 139 -19.50 8.50 23.64
N ALA A 140 -18.22 8.14 23.46
CA ALA A 140 -17.85 6.79 23.10
C ALA A 140 -18.08 5.82 24.27
N THR A 141 -18.80 4.73 24.01
CA THR A 141 -19.07 3.66 24.97
C THR A 141 -18.50 2.34 24.46
N ARG A 142 -18.04 1.51 25.41
CA ARG A 142 -17.55 0.15 25.16
C ARG A 142 -18.27 -0.81 26.08
N SER A 143 -18.83 -1.87 25.52
CA SER A 143 -19.44 -2.96 26.29
C SER A 143 -18.86 -4.29 25.87
N ARG A 144 -18.98 -5.28 26.76
CA ARG A 144 -18.53 -6.65 26.53
C ARG A 144 -19.63 -7.59 26.96
N GLN A 145 -19.89 -8.61 26.17
CA GLN A 145 -20.88 -9.63 26.46
C GLN A 145 -20.20 -10.99 26.42
N VAL A 146 -20.31 -11.76 27.50
CA VAL A 146 -19.90 -13.16 27.50
C VAL A 146 -20.94 -13.95 26.70
N LEU A 147 -20.47 -14.81 25.81
CA LEU A 147 -21.26 -15.74 25.02
C LEU A 147 -21.03 -17.16 25.54
N ASP A 148 -21.88 -18.10 25.13
CA ASP A 148 -21.73 -19.51 25.51
C ASP A 148 -20.42 -20.11 24.99
N ASP A 149 -19.94 -19.64 23.84
CA ASP A 149 -18.74 -20.11 23.14
C ASP A 149 -17.61 -19.07 23.05
N GLY A 150 -17.72 -17.94 23.79
CA GLY A 150 -16.69 -16.90 23.76
C GLY A 150 -17.12 -15.54 24.29
N VAL A 151 -16.80 -14.47 23.57
CA VAL A 151 -17.01 -13.09 24.00
C VAL A 151 -17.23 -12.14 22.82
N GLU A 152 -18.13 -11.18 23.00
CA GLU A 152 -18.36 -10.08 22.07
C GLU A 152 -17.92 -8.75 22.68
N PHE A 153 -17.14 -7.97 21.92
CA PHE A 153 -16.75 -6.60 22.23
C PHE A 153 -17.52 -5.64 21.35
N ASN A 154 -18.13 -4.61 21.95
CA ASN A 154 -18.94 -3.63 21.26
C ASN A 154 -18.41 -2.21 21.50
N TYR A 155 -18.42 -1.39 20.45
CA TYR A 155 -18.09 0.02 20.48
C TYR A 155 -19.18 0.86 19.82
N GLN A 156 -19.58 1.93 20.50
CA GLN A 156 -20.55 2.88 19.97
C GLN A 156 -20.11 4.32 20.25
N ARG A 157 -20.29 5.20 19.28
CA ARG A 157 -20.21 6.66 19.47
C ARG A 157 -21.19 7.32 18.51
N GLY A 158 -22.23 7.96 19.04
CA GLY A 158 -23.34 8.47 18.20
C GLY A 158 -23.94 7.33 17.35
N GLU A 159 -23.95 7.52 16.04
CA GLU A 159 -24.36 6.55 15.02
C GLU A 159 -23.28 5.50 14.69
N TRP A 160 -22.00 5.78 15.00
CA TRP A 160 -20.91 4.85 14.75
C TRP A 160 -21.04 3.61 15.65
N ARG A 161 -20.92 2.44 15.04
CA ARG A 161 -21.09 1.12 15.68
C ARG A 161 -20.07 0.15 15.12
N SER A 162 -19.31 -0.50 15.98
CA SER A 162 -18.38 -1.57 15.58
C SER A 162 -18.42 -2.69 16.61
N CYS A 163 -18.18 -3.90 16.14
CA CYS A 163 -18.23 -5.09 16.98
C CYS A 163 -17.10 -6.05 16.60
N THR A 164 -16.55 -6.74 17.59
CA THR A 164 -15.62 -7.87 17.40
C THR A 164 -16.14 -9.03 18.22
N THR A 165 -16.42 -10.16 17.56
CA THR A 165 -16.85 -11.38 18.23
C THR A 165 -15.71 -12.40 18.21
N VAL A 166 -15.35 -12.94 19.37
CA VAL A 166 -14.37 -14.01 19.54
C VAL A 166 -15.14 -15.27 19.96
N THR A 167 -15.03 -16.35 19.20
CA THR A 167 -15.60 -17.66 19.52
C THR A 167 -14.54 -18.73 19.52
N ALA A 168 -14.81 -19.84 20.20
CA ALA A 168 -13.88 -20.94 20.33
C ALA A 168 -14.57 -22.31 20.33
N GLU A 169 -13.85 -23.31 19.84
CA GLU A 169 -14.28 -24.70 19.78
C GLU A 169 -13.13 -25.62 20.25
N PRO A 170 -13.28 -26.32 21.38
CA PRO A 170 -14.42 -26.31 22.31
C PRO A 170 -14.64 -24.94 22.98
N ALA A 171 -15.88 -24.71 23.44
CA ALA A 171 -16.23 -23.52 24.22
C ALA A 171 -15.35 -23.39 25.48
N PRO A 172 -15.01 -22.16 25.93
CA PRO A 172 -14.24 -21.97 27.15
C PRO A 172 -15.01 -22.45 28.38
N ASP A 173 -14.29 -23.04 29.34
CA ASP A 173 -14.85 -23.40 30.66
C ASP A 173 -15.31 -22.17 31.44
N GLY A 174 -14.73 -21.01 31.12
CA GLY A 174 -15.10 -19.74 31.70
C GLY A 174 -14.42 -18.55 31.03
N VAL A 175 -15.02 -17.38 31.23
CA VAL A 175 -14.49 -16.10 30.79
C VAL A 175 -14.27 -15.20 32.02
N GLU A 176 -13.01 -14.89 32.30
CA GLU A 176 -12.59 -14.09 33.45
C GLU A 176 -12.42 -12.61 33.08
N GLU A 177 -12.77 -11.72 34.00
CA GLU A 177 -12.44 -10.30 33.91
C GLU A 177 -11.01 -10.04 34.39
N THR A 178 -10.25 -9.24 33.65
CA THR A 178 -8.81 -9.02 33.91
C THR A 178 -8.50 -7.69 34.61
N GLY A 179 -9.55 -6.98 35.09
CA GLY A 179 -9.43 -5.63 35.66
C GLY A 179 -9.27 -4.51 34.62
N THR A 180 -9.10 -4.85 33.34
CA THR A 180 -9.15 -3.91 32.20
C THR A 180 -10.37 -4.21 31.30
N GLY A 181 -10.43 -3.58 30.13
CA GLY A 181 -11.42 -3.91 29.09
C GLY A 181 -11.33 -5.34 28.57
N ALA A 182 -10.20 -6.03 28.78
CA ALA A 182 -9.90 -7.35 28.25
C ALA A 182 -10.65 -8.47 28.96
N ARG A 183 -10.86 -9.58 28.24
CA ARG A 183 -11.49 -10.81 28.74
C ARG A 183 -10.55 -11.99 28.52
N ARG A 184 -10.46 -12.86 29.52
CA ARG A 184 -9.60 -14.05 29.47
C ARG A 184 -10.48 -15.29 29.35
N LEU A 185 -10.43 -15.94 28.19
CA LEU A 185 -11.09 -17.22 27.94
C LEU A 185 -10.19 -18.33 28.46
N VAL A 186 -10.76 -19.31 29.16
CA VAL A 186 -10.00 -20.34 29.89
C VAL A 186 -10.50 -21.73 29.54
N TRP A 187 -9.55 -22.67 29.40
CA TRP A 187 -9.81 -24.10 29.24
C TRP A 187 -8.93 -24.91 30.18
N THR A 188 -9.51 -25.96 30.76
CA THR A 188 -8.85 -27.01 31.53
C THR A 188 -8.76 -28.23 30.62
N LEU A 189 -7.60 -28.45 30.04
CA LEU A 189 -7.39 -29.54 29.09
C LEU A 189 -6.81 -30.74 29.84
N GLU A 190 -7.55 -31.85 29.80
CA GLU A 190 -7.08 -33.15 30.28
C GLU A 190 -6.38 -33.88 29.14
N LEU A 191 -5.06 -34.02 29.23
CA LEU A 191 -4.25 -34.70 28.23
C LEU A 191 -3.92 -36.11 28.72
N GLU A 192 -4.29 -37.11 27.93
CA GLU A 192 -3.82 -38.49 28.12
C GLU A 192 -2.28 -38.58 28.01
N PRO A 193 -1.64 -39.67 28.48
CA PRO A 193 -0.23 -39.95 28.21
C PRO A 193 0.11 -39.78 26.73
N HIS A 194 0.98 -38.83 26.40
CA HIS A 194 1.31 -38.44 25.03
C HIS A 194 0.10 -38.02 24.15
N GLY A 195 -1.02 -37.71 24.80
CA GLY A 195 -2.26 -37.27 24.17
C GLY A 195 -2.17 -35.85 23.65
N THR A 196 -3.15 -35.49 22.82
CA THR A 196 -3.25 -34.17 22.20
C THR A 196 -4.67 -33.63 22.36
N ALA A 197 -4.77 -32.33 22.61
CA ALA A 197 -6.00 -31.56 22.53
C ALA A 197 -5.88 -30.45 21.48
N GLU A 198 -7.00 -30.13 20.83
CA GLU A 198 -7.07 -29.08 19.81
C GLU A 198 -8.12 -28.04 20.20
N LEU A 199 -7.82 -26.78 19.90
CA LEU A 199 -8.69 -25.64 20.13
C LEU A 199 -8.66 -24.76 18.87
N ALA A 200 -9.83 -24.51 18.29
CA ALA A 200 -10.00 -23.54 17.22
C ALA A 200 -10.55 -22.23 17.81
N LEU A 201 -9.90 -21.10 17.51
CA LEU A 201 -10.39 -19.77 17.86
C LEU A 201 -10.69 -18.98 16.60
N ARG A 202 -11.79 -18.23 16.62
CA ARG A 202 -12.29 -17.47 15.49
C ARG A 202 -12.64 -16.06 15.95
N VAL A 203 -12.19 -15.06 15.20
CA VAL A 203 -12.51 -13.66 15.44
C VAL A 203 -13.21 -13.10 14.21
N ALA A 204 -14.41 -12.59 14.43
CA ALA A 204 -15.22 -11.90 13.44
C ALA A 204 -15.23 -10.39 13.72
N ALA A 205 -14.57 -9.61 12.85
CA ALA A 205 -14.59 -8.17 12.90
C ALA A 205 -15.78 -7.63 12.10
N ARG A 206 -16.63 -6.83 12.74
CA ARG A 206 -17.77 -6.14 12.11
C ARG A 206 -17.55 -4.63 12.20
N PRO A 207 -16.93 -4.01 11.19
CA PRO A 207 -16.72 -2.56 11.16
C PRO A 207 -18.06 -1.83 10.97
N HIS A 208 -18.05 -0.51 11.19
CA HIS A 208 -19.24 0.31 10.95
C HIS A 208 -19.71 0.23 9.49
N GLY A 209 -21.03 0.17 9.29
CA GLY A 209 -21.64 0.09 7.96
C GLY A 209 -21.47 -1.26 7.24
N ALA A 210 -20.94 -2.30 7.89
CA ALA A 210 -20.91 -3.64 7.32
C ALA A 210 -22.34 -4.19 7.14
N ALA A 211 -22.73 -4.49 5.90
CA ALA A 211 -24.08 -4.95 5.56
C ALA A 211 -24.31 -6.45 5.87
N GLN A 212 -23.24 -7.24 5.95
CA GLN A 212 -23.29 -8.68 6.18
C GLN A 212 -22.32 -9.10 7.29
N SER A 213 -22.66 -10.18 8.00
CA SER A 213 -21.71 -10.86 8.88
C SER A 213 -20.59 -11.46 8.04
N PRO A 214 -19.32 -11.33 8.45
CA PRO A 214 -18.20 -11.90 7.70
C PRO A 214 -18.31 -13.43 7.63
N ARG A 215 -17.94 -13.99 6.48
CA ARG A 215 -17.78 -15.45 6.35
C ARG A 215 -16.43 -15.81 6.94
N ILE A 216 -16.44 -16.40 8.12
CA ILE A 216 -15.22 -16.78 8.84
C ILE A 216 -14.73 -18.13 8.31
N PRO A 217 -13.45 -18.24 7.90
CA PRO A 217 -12.87 -19.54 7.56
C PRO A 217 -12.92 -20.51 8.75
N ASP A 218 -13.08 -21.80 8.48
CA ASP A 218 -13.18 -22.79 9.55
C ASP A 218 -11.86 -22.99 10.31
N SER A 219 -10.73 -22.78 9.65
CA SER A 219 -9.38 -22.97 10.20
C SER A 219 -8.35 -22.11 9.46
N PRO A 220 -7.13 -21.92 10.01
CA PRO A 220 -6.03 -21.31 9.29
C PRO A 220 -5.70 -21.99 7.96
N ALA A 221 -5.78 -23.33 7.91
CA ALA A 221 -5.56 -24.08 6.68
C ALA A 221 -6.61 -23.76 5.61
N ALA A 222 -7.88 -23.57 5.99
CA ALA A 222 -8.94 -23.18 5.08
C ALA A 222 -8.73 -21.75 4.55
N ALA A 223 -8.35 -20.81 5.41
CA ALA A 223 -8.01 -19.43 5.01
C ALA A 223 -6.82 -19.42 4.01
N ASN A 224 -5.78 -20.20 4.30
CA ASN A 224 -4.62 -20.34 3.41
C ASN A 224 -4.98 -20.99 2.08
N ALA A 225 -5.85 -22.00 2.06
CA ALA A 225 -6.31 -22.62 0.82
C ALA A 225 -7.11 -21.64 -0.06
N GLN A 226 -7.94 -20.79 0.55
CA GLN A 226 -8.66 -19.72 -0.17
C GLN A 226 -7.68 -18.70 -0.76
N LEU A 227 -6.66 -18.29 0.00
CA LEU A 227 -5.63 -17.39 -0.49
C LEU A 227 -4.84 -17.99 -1.65
N LEU A 228 -4.36 -19.23 -1.53
CA LEU A 228 -3.62 -19.91 -2.60
C LEU A 228 -4.46 -20.08 -3.87
N ALA A 229 -5.76 -20.35 -3.73
CA ALA A 229 -6.67 -20.42 -4.87
C ALA A 229 -6.79 -19.06 -5.57
N LEU A 230 -6.94 -17.98 -4.80
CA LEU A 230 -7.00 -16.61 -5.30
C LEU A 230 -5.69 -16.22 -6.00
N GLU A 231 -4.54 -16.54 -5.41
CA GLU A 231 -3.22 -16.29 -6.00
C GLU A 231 -3.03 -17.07 -7.32
N GLY A 232 -3.48 -18.33 -7.36
CA GLY A 232 -3.45 -19.16 -8.56
C GLY A 232 -4.27 -18.59 -9.71
N GLU A 233 -5.52 -18.21 -9.44
CA GLU A 233 -6.40 -17.52 -10.40
C GLU A 233 -5.76 -16.20 -10.87
N PHE A 234 -5.22 -15.43 -9.93
CA PHE A 234 -4.59 -14.16 -10.22
C PHE A 234 -3.25 -14.30 -10.96
N ALA A 235 -2.61 -15.48 -11.01
CA ALA A 235 -1.40 -15.72 -11.81
C ALA A 235 -1.68 -16.45 -13.14
N GLU A 236 -2.88 -16.98 -13.34
CA GLU A 236 -3.27 -17.77 -14.51
C GLU A 236 -3.09 -17.02 -15.84
N GLY A 237 -2.36 -17.60 -16.79
CA GLY A 237 -2.19 -17.04 -18.13
C GLY A 237 -1.19 -15.88 -18.23
N VAL A 238 -0.45 -15.53 -17.17
CA VAL A 238 0.67 -14.59 -17.28
C VAL A 238 1.90 -15.30 -17.87
N PRO A 239 2.46 -14.84 -19.00
CA PRO A 239 3.66 -15.42 -19.57
C PRO A 239 4.90 -14.96 -18.82
N PHE A 240 5.50 -15.85 -18.03
CA PHE A 240 6.76 -15.56 -17.34
C PHE A 240 7.99 -15.85 -18.24
N PRO A 241 9.06 -15.05 -18.12
CA PRO A 241 10.27 -15.26 -18.91
C PRO A 241 10.99 -16.54 -18.48
N THR A 242 11.39 -17.38 -19.43
CA THR A 242 12.20 -18.58 -19.15
C THR A 242 13.70 -18.28 -19.04
N GLY A 243 14.16 -17.20 -19.67
CA GLY A 243 15.57 -16.78 -19.68
C GLY A 243 16.01 -15.98 -18.46
N TRP A 244 15.10 -15.63 -17.56
CA TRP A 244 15.40 -14.87 -16.33
C TRP A 244 14.53 -15.35 -15.16
N PRO A 245 14.88 -16.49 -14.53
CA PRO A 245 14.08 -17.12 -13.47
C PRO A 245 13.82 -16.22 -12.27
N GLU A 246 14.77 -15.36 -11.90
CA GLU A 246 14.65 -14.44 -10.77
C GLU A 246 13.59 -13.37 -11.02
N LEU A 247 13.53 -12.83 -12.24
CA LEU A 247 12.46 -11.91 -12.64
C LEU A 247 11.10 -12.62 -12.68
N ALA A 248 11.04 -13.86 -13.18
CA ALA A 248 9.83 -14.67 -13.16
C ALA A 248 9.32 -14.90 -11.74
N ALA A 249 10.21 -15.24 -10.80
CA ALA A 249 9.88 -15.43 -9.39
C ALA A 249 9.38 -14.13 -8.74
N ALA A 250 10.01 -12.99 -9.03
CA ALA A 250 9.55 -11.68 -8.56
C ALA A 250 8.18 -11.30 -9.13
N CYS A 251 7.91 -11.59 -10.41
CA CYS A 251 6.59 -11.37 -11.02
C CYS A 251 5.51 -12.25 -10.38
N ALA A 252 5.80 -13.53 -10.14
CA ALA A 252 4.88 -14.45 -9.48
C ALA A 252 4.56 -14.00 -8.05
N ARG A 253 5.57 -13.60 -7.26
CA ARG A 253 5.38 -13.06 -5.91
C ARG A 253 4.59 -11.76 -5.92
N GLY A 254 4.86 -10.87 -6.89
CA GLY A 254 4.13 -9.63 -7.08
C GLY A 254 2.65 -9.84 -7.38
N LEU A 255 2.32 -10.77 -8.27
CA LEU A 255 0.93 -11.16 -8.57
C LEU A 255 0.23 -11.75 -7.33
N ALA A 256 0.90 -12.60 -6.57
CA ALA A 256 0.36 -13.15 -5.32
C ALA A 256 0.07 -12.04 -4.29
N ASP A 257 1.00 -11.09 -4.13
CA ASP A 257 0.80 -9.93 -3.25
C ASP A 257 -0.39 -9.07 -3.69
N LEU A 258 -0.50 -8.76 -4.99
CA LEU A 258 -1.64 -8.02 -5.56
C LEU A 258 -2.97 -8.76 -5.37
N ALA A 259 -2.98 -10.09 -5.51
CA ALA A 259 -4.17 -10.90 -5.29
C ALA A 259 -4.69 -10.71 -3.85
N SER A 260 -3.78 -10.71 -2.87
CA SER A 260 -4.09 -10.49 -1.45
C SER A 260 -4.42 -9.04 -1.08
N LEU A 261 -3.93 -8.06 -1.85
CA LEU A 261 -4.02 -6.61 -1.58
C LEU A 261 -5.17 -5.94 -2.35
N GLN A 262 -6.39 -6.46 -2.21
CA GLN A 262 -7.56 -5.88 -2.86
C GLN A 262 -8.61 -5.41 -1.85
N VAL A 263 -9.05 -4.16 -1.98
CA VAL A 263 -10.15 -3.61 -1.19
C VAL A 263 -11.39 -3.46 -2.04
N THR A 264 -12.54 -3.53 -1.38
CA THR A 264 -13.82 -3.26 -2.01
C THR A 264 -14.00 -1.75 -2.24
N ALA A 265 -14.40 -1.38 -3.44
CA ALA A 265 -14.82 -0.04 -3.83
C ALA A 265 -16.19 -0.11 -4.54
N THR A 266 -16.81 1.05 -4.75
CA THR A 266 -18.11 1.16 -5.43
C THR A 266 -17.95 1.94 -6.71
N GLY A 267 -18.49 1.44 -7.82
CA GLY A 267 -18.52 2.14 -9.10
C GLY A 267 -19.67 3.15 -9.22
N PRO A 268 -19.75 3.91 -10.33
CA PRO A 268 -20.73 4.98 -10.50
C PRO A 268 -22.18 4.50 -10.47
N ASP A 269 -22.44 3.25 -10.86
CA ASP A 269 -23.78 2.65 -10.89
C ASP A 269 -24.08 1.81 -9.64
N GLY A 270 -23.23 1.91 -8.61
CA GLY A 270 -23.36 1.16 -7.36
C GLY A 270 -22.79 -0.26 -7.42
N GLU A 271 -22.12 -0.64 -8.51
CA GLU A 271 -21.50 -1.95 -8.63
C GLU A 271 -20.33 -2.12 -7.63
N GLU A 272 -20.17 -3.34 -7.11
CA GLU A 272 -19.06 -3.68 -6.22
C GLU A 272 -17.81 -4.02 -7.05
N LEU A 273 -16.69 -3.35 -6.74
CA LEU A 273 -15.43 -3.48 -7.44
C LEU A 273 -14.33 -3.90 -6.46
N ARG A 274 -13.34 -4.66 -6.94
CA ARG A 274 -12.13 -4.98 -6.19
C ARG A 274 -10.97 -4.25 -6.82
N VAL A 275 -10.34 -3.36 -6.07
CA VAL A 275 -9.27 -2.48 -6.54
C VAL A 275 -8.00 -2.69 -5.71
N PRO A 276 -6.81 -2.48 -6.27
CA PRO A 276 -5.58 -2.54 -5.50
C PRO A 276 -5.64 -1.57 -4.32
N ALA A 277 -5.36 -2.08 -3.12
CA ALA A 277 -5.08 -1.26 -1.96
C ALA A 277 -3.64 -0.75 -2.03
N ALA A 278 -3.32 0.42 -1.46
CA ALA A 278 -1.94 0.92 -1.51
C ALA A 278 -0.98 0.01 -0.76
N GLY A 279 -1.14 -0.18 0.55
CA GLY A 279 -0.20 -1.02 1.28
C GLY A 279 -0.55 -1.24 2.74
N ALA A 280 -0.15 -2.40 3.27
CA ALA A 280 -0.31 -2.71 4.68
C ALA A 280 1.00 -2.39 5.43
N PRO A 281 0.92 -1.79 6.64
CA PRO A 281 -0.27 -1.70 7.49
C PRO A 281 -1.03 -0.35 7.45
N TRP A 282 -0.49 0.71 6.83
CA TRP A 282 -1.01 2.07 7.03
C TRP A 282 -1.97 2.58 5.93
N PHE A 283 -1.96 1.93 4.76
CA PHE A 283 -2.60 2.40 3.54
C PHE A 283 -3.48 1.32 2.91
N LEU A 284 -4.06 0.42 3.73
CA LEU A 284 -4.94 -0.65 3.26
C LEU A 284 -6.34 -0.11 2.91
N THR A 285 -6.39 0.78 1.91
CA THR A 285 -7.60 1.40 1.37
C THR A 285 -7.36 1.84 -0.09
N LEU A 286 -8.38 2.40 -0.74
CA LEU A 286 -8.26 3.03 -2.05
C LEU A 286 -7.44 4.33 -1.95
N LEU A 287 -6.20 4.28 -2.41
CA LEU A 287 -5.40 5.47 -2.74
C LEU A 287 -5.36 5.60 -4.27
N GLY A 288 -5.83 6.72 -4.80
CA GLY A 288 -6.06 6.89 -6.23
C GLY A 288 -4.80 6.72 -7.05
N ARG A 289 -3.74 7.44 -6.70
CA ARG A 289 -2.44 7.35 -7.39
C ARG A 289 -1.87 5.94 -7.37
N ASP A 290 -1.90 5.27 -6.23
CA ASP A 290 -1.31 3.95 -6.03
C ASP A 290 -2.07 2.90 -6.85
N ALA A 291 -3.40 2.94 -6.83
CA ALA A 291 -4.25 2.07 -7.66
C ALA A 291 -4.03 2.33 -9.16
N LEU A 292 -3.86 3.59 -9.57
CA LEU A 292 -3.61 3.97 -10.97
C LEU A 292 -2.26 3.45 -11.47
N LEU A 293 -1.17 3.69 -10.73
CA LEU A 293 0.17 3.22 -11.11
C LEU A 293 0.27 1.70 -11.07
N THR A 294 -0.29 1.06 -10.06
CA THR A 294 -0.38 -0.41 -9.97
C THR A 294 -1.11 -0.98 -11.20
N SER A 295 -2.26 -0.39 -11.55
CA SER A 295 -3.05 -0.82 -12.70
C SER A 295 -2.29 -0.60 -14.01
N LEU A 296 -1.53 0.49 -14.15
CA LEU A 296 -0.68 0.75 -15.32
C LEU A 296 0.43 -0.30 -15.47
N PHE A 297 1.13 -0.63 -14.39
CA PHE A 297 2.22 -1.62 -14.42
C PHE A 297 1.71 -3.04 -14.71
N ALA A 298 0.55 -3.39 -14.18
CA ALA A 298 -0.06 -4.69 -14.38
C ALA A 298 -0.86 -4.80 -15.69
N LEU A 299 -1.16 -3.68 -16.36
CA LEU A 299 -2.09 -3.60 -17.48
C LEU A 299 -1.87 -4.65 -18.58
N PRO A 300 -0.63 -4.95 -19.03
CA PRO A 300 -0.41 -5.96 -20.08
C PRO A 300 -0.76 -7.39 -19.66
N TYR A 301 -0.85 -7.66 -18.36
CA TYR A 301 -0.99 -8.99 -17.78
C TYR A 301 -2.32 -9.18 -17.04
N ARG A 302 -2.85 -8.11 -16.44
CA ARG A 302 -4.04 -8.06 -15.60
C ARG A 302 -4.87 -6.79 -15.84
N PRO A 303 -5.47 -6.64 -17.02
CA PRO A 303 -6.30 -5.48 -17.35
C PRO A 303 -7.53 -5.32 -16.44
N GLN A 304 -7.95 -6.38 -15.75
CA GLN A 304 -9.06 -6.36 -14.80
C GLN A 304 -8.84 -5.35 -13.66
N LEU A 305 -7.59 -5.14 -13.22
CA LEU A 305 -7.27 -4.13 -12.21
C LEU A 305 -7.60 -2.71 -12.69
N ALA A 306 -7.28 -2.40 -13.95
CA ALA A 306 -7.61 -1.11 -14.56
C ALA A 306 -9.13 -0.97 -14.76
N ALA A 307 -9.79 -2.03 -15.23
CA ALA A 307 -11.24 -2.07 -15.43
C ALA A 307 -12.03 -1.86 -14.13
N ALA A 308 -11.48 -2.23 -12.97
CA ALA A 308 -12.06 -1.93 -11.65
C ALA A 308 -11.64 -0.55 -11.10
N THR A 309 -10.38 -0.18 -11.26
CA THR A 309 -9.83 1.08 -10.71
C THR A 309 -10.48 2.32 -11.33
N LEU A 310 -10.66 2.33 -12.65
CA LEU A 310 -11.24 3.46 -13.38
C LEU A 310 -12.66 3.82 -12.89
N PRO A 311 -13.65 2.91 -12.89
CA PRO A 311 -14.98 3.22 -12.37
C PRO A 311 -14.98 3.52 -10.86
N ALA A 312 -14.17 2.83 -10.05
CA ALA A 312 -14.07 3.13 -8.63
C ALA A 312 -13.62 4.58 -8.36
N LEU A 313 -12.62 5.06 -9.11
CA LEU A 313 -12.16 6.44 -8.99
C LEU A 313 -13.16 7.45 -9.56
N ALA A 314 -13.82 7.13 -10.67
CA ALA A 314 -14.88 7.95 -11.25
C ALA A 314 -16.04 8.16 -10.26
N ALA A 315 -16.44 7.13 -9.51
CA ALA A 315 -17.49 7.21 -8.47
C ALA A 315 -17.12 8.12 -7.29
N THR A 316 -15.82 8.36 -7.09
CA THR A 316 -15.28 9.23 -6.05
C THR A 316 -14.77 10.57 -6.58
N GLN A 317 -14.97 10.86 -7.88
CA GLN A 317 -14.54 12.13 -8.46
C GLN A 317 -15.28 13.29 -7.80
N ALA A 318 -14.54 14.35 -7.46
CA ALA A 318 -15.12 15.52 -6.84
C ALA A 318 -16.10 16.23 -7.77
N THR A 319 -17.27 16.56 -7.26
CA THR A 319 -18.30 17.38 -7.94
C THR A 319 -18.45 18.77 -7.32
N GLU A 320 -17.83 19.00 -6.17
CA GLU A 320 -17.93 20.23 -5.39
C GLU A 320 -16.58 20.72 -4.87
N THR A 321 -16.53 22.00 -4.49
CA THR A 321 -15.34 22.61 -3.88
C THR A 321 -15.41 22.54 -2.36
N GLY A 322 -14.39 21.97 -1.73
CA GLY A 322 -14.31 21.81 -0.28
C GLY A 322 -12.90 22.09 0.23
N ALA A 323 -12.76 23.01 1.19
CA ALA A 323 -11.45 23.41 1.70
C ALA A 323 -10.75 22.28 2.48
N ASN A 324 -11.48 21.58 3.36
CA ASN A 324 -10.91 20.54 4.22
C ASN A 324 -10.52 19.27 3.44
N SER A 325 -11.35 18.87 2.48
CA SER A 325 -11.09 17.72 1.60
C SER A 325 -10.16 18.07 0.44
N VAL A 326 -9.88 19.36 0.20
CA VAL A 326 -9.19 19.87 -1.00
C VAL A 326 -9.92 19.47 -2.29
N SER A 327 -11.23 19.23 -2.20
CA SER A 327 -12.03 18.82 -3.36
C SER A 327 -12.24 20.00 -4.29
N GLN A 328 -12.21 19.72 -5.59
CA GLN A 328 -12.47 20.66 -6.67
C GLN A 328 -13.17 19.88 -7.79
N PRO A 329 -14.22 20.41 -8.46
CA PRO A 329 -14.91 19.72 -9.53
C PRO A 329 -13.96 19.09 -10.56
N GLY A 330 -14.16 17.81 -10.85
CA GLY A 330 -13.36 17.02 -11.79
C GLY A 330 -12.10 16.36 -11.20
N LYS A 331 -11.68 16.73 -9.98
CA LYS A 331 -10.48 16.17 -9.33
C LYS A 331 -10.69 14.72 -8.89
N ILE A 332 -9.68 13.88 -9.12
CA ILE A 332 -9.67 12.48 -8.66
C ILE A 332 -9.10 12.41 -7.24
N VAL A 333 -9.66 11.51 -6.42
CA VAL A 333 -9.35 11.38 -5.00
C VAL A 333 -7.89 10.94 -4.78
N HIS A 334 -7.26 11.49 -3.73
CA HIS A 334 -5.99 10.99 -3.22
C HIS A 334 -6.22 9.70 -2.43
N GLU A 335 -7.10 9.73 -1.41
CA GLU A 335 -7.45 8.55 -0.62
C GLU A 335 -8.90 8.62 -0.09
N VAL A 336 -9.49 7.44 0.11
CA VAL A 336 -10.81 7.25 0.71
C VAL A 336 -10.64 6.44 2.00
N ARG A 337 -11.04 7.00 3.15
CA ARG A 337 -10.98 6.32 4.44
C ARG A 337 -12.37 6.05 4.98
N HIS A 338 -12.48 4.94 5.69
CA HIS A 338 -13.74 4.49 6.28
C HIS A 338 -13.71 4.50 7.80
N GLY A 339 -12.59 4.85 8.43
CA GLY A 339 -12.44 4.94 9.87
C GLY A 339 -13.33 5.98 10.56
N GLU A 340 -13.49 5.80 11.87
CA GLU A 340 -14.34 6.63 12.73
C GLU A 340 -13.96 8.12 12.65
N LEU A 341 -12.67 8.43 12.65
CA LEU A 341 -12.21 9.83 12.62
C LEU A 341 -12.54 10.51 11.29
N ALA A 342 -12.50 9.76 10.19
CA ALA A 342 -12.89 10.25 8.87
C ALA A 342 -14.40 10.46 8.78
N HIS A 343 -15.18 9.53 9.35
CA HIS A 343 -16.65 9.62 9.42
C HIS A 343 -17.13 10.87 10.15
N PHE A 344 -16.54 11.21 11.30
CA PHE A 344 -16.88 12.44 12.05
C PHE A 344 -16.15 13.70 11.58
N GLY A 345 -15.40 13.65 10.47
CA GLY A 345 -14.68 14.81 9.93
C GLY A 345 -13.54 15.33 10.82
N GLN A 346 -13.05 14.52 11.76
CA GLN A 346 -11.90 14.86 12.61
C GLN A 346 -10.57 14.76 11.86
N VAL A 347 -10.57 13.99 10.75
CA VAL A 347 -9.51 13.97 9.74
C VAL A 347 -10.14 14.16 8.36
N PRO A 348 -9.42 14.74 7.38
CA PRO A 348 -10.00 15.07 6.07
C PRO A 348 -10.17 13.85 5.14
N TYR A 349 -9.72 12.67 5.57
CA TYR A 349 -9.49 11.51 4.71
C TYR A 349 -10.73 10.70 4.31
N GLY A 350 -11.95 11.11 4.68
CA GLY A 350 -13.17 10.42 4.21
C GLY A 350 -13.22 10.35 2.69
N ARG A 351 -13.02 11.50 2.04
CA ARG A 351 -12.64 11.63 0.62
C ARG A 351 -11.68 12.81 0.52
N TYR A 352 -10.40 12.53 0.54
CA TYR A 352 -9.37 13.56 0.49
C TYR A 352 -8.76 13.64 -0.90
N TYR A 353 -8.63 14.86 -1.43
CA TYR A 353 -8.20 15.14 -2.79
C TYR A 353 -6.90 15.93 -2.82
N GLY A 354 -6.04 15.80 -1.80
CA GLY A 354 -4.69 16.37 -1.79
C GLY A 354 -3.72 15.67 -2.75
N SER A 355 -4.10 15.52 -4.01
CA SER A 355 -3.30 14.93 -5.08
C SER A 355 -3.35 15.81 -6.33
N VAL A 356 -2.20 16.12 -6.91
CA VAL A 356 -2.07 16.83 -8.19
C VAL A 356 -1.90 15.85 -9.36
N ASP A 357 -1.48 14.62 -9.07
CA ASP A 357 -1.06 13.60 -10.02
C ASP A 357 -2.14 12.55 -10.32
N ALA A 358 -3.07 12.26 -9.41
CA ALA A 358 -4.11 11.25 -9.62
C ALA A 358 -5.06 11.62 -10.77
N THR A 359 -5.43 12.89 -10.92
CA THR A 359 -6.33 13.33 -12.00
C THR A 359 -5.74 13.12 -13.40
N PRO A 360 -4.50 13.55 -13.72
CA PRO A 360 -3.90 13.20 -15.01
C PRO A 360 -3.62 11.69 -15.14
N LEU A 361 -3.19 11.00 -14.08
CA LEU A 361 -2.97 9.55 -14.13
C LEU A 361 -4.24 8.75 -14.44
N PHE A 362 -5.41 9.22 -14.00
CA PHE A 362 -6.71 8.61 -14.35
C PHE A 362 -6.95 8.63 -15.87
N LEU A 363 -6.63 9.74 -16.52
CA LEU A 363 -6.73 9.88 -17.98
C LEU A 363 -5.67 9.06 -18.71
N VAL A 364 -4.46 8.99 -18.17
CA VAL A 364 -3.39 8.14 -18.70
C VAL A 364 -3.80 6.67 -18.67
N LEU A 365 -4.31 6.18 -17.53
CA LEU A 365 -4.79 4.80 -17.41
C LEU A 365 -5.97 4.53 -18.34
N LEU A 366 -6.92 5.46 -18.47
CA LEU A 366 -8.06 5.29 -19.38
C LEU A 366 -7.59 5.11 -20.83
N GLY A 367 -6.70 5.98 -21.31
CA GLY A 367 -6.16 5.86 -22.65
C GLY A 367 -5.32 4.61 -22.86
N ALA A 368 -4.45 4.27 -21.90
CA ALA A 368 -3.64 3.05 -21.95
C ALA A 368 -4.51 1.78 -21.93
N TYR A 369 -5.60 1.76 -21.15
CA TYR A 369 -6.54 0.64 -21.09
C TYR A 369 -7.19 0.41 -22.45
N VAL A 370 -7.68 1.46 -23.11
CA VAL A 370 -8.30 1.36 -24.43
C VAL A 370 -7.29 0.89 -25.47
N GLU A 371 -6.07 1.43 -25.45
CA GLU A 371 -4.98 1.02 -26.34
C GLU A 371 -4.61 -0.46 -26.16
N GLN A 372 -4.48 -0.93 -24.92
CA GLN A 372 -4.08 -2.30 -24.61
C GLN A 372 -5.18 -3.33 -24.90
N THR A 373 -6.43 -3.02 -24.57
CA THR A 373 -7.53 -4.00 -24.58
C THR A 373 -8.43 -3.91 -25.81
N GLY A 374 -8.46 -2.75 -26.48
CA GLY A 374 -9.45 -2.43 -27.50
C GLY A 374 -10.88 -2.26 -26.95
N ASP A 375 -11.09 -2.32 -25.63
CA ASP A 375 -12.42 -2.16 -25.03
C ASP A 375 -12.84 -0.69 -24.98
N LEU A 376 -13.69 -0.31 -25.93
CA LEU A 376 -14.23 1.05 -26.04
C LEU A 376 -15.39 1.32 -25.07
N THR A 377 -15.95 0.29 -24.43
CA THR A 377 -17.14 0.40 -23.58
C THR A 377 -16.85 1.29 -22.38
N LEU A 378 -15.73 1.04 -21.71
CA LEU A 378 -15.35 1.80 -20.52
C LEU A 378 -15.03 3.26 -20.86
N ALA A 379 -14.37 3.51 -22.00
CA ALA A 379 -14.08 4.86 -22.46
C ALA A 379 -15.33 5.68 -22.80
N ARG A 380 -16.35 5.06 -23.42
CA ARG A 380 -17.64 5.71 -23.65
C ARG A 380 -18.36 5.98 -22.32
N ARG A 381 -18.39 4.99 -21.42
CA ARG A 381 -19.04 5.13 -20.11
C ARG A 381 -18.42 6.25 -19.28
N LEU A 382 -17.10 6.37 -19.29
CA LEU A 382 -16.36 7.32 -18.45
C LEU A 382 -16.08 8.66 -19.13
N GLU A 383 -16.62 8.92 -20.33
CA GLU A 383 -16.44 10.18 -21.05
C GLU A 383 -16.76 11.43 -20.18
N PRO A 384 -17.89 11.50 -19.45
CA PRO A 384 -18.19 12.67 -18.61
C PRO A 384 -17.14 12.90 -17.53
N HIS A 385 -16.63 11.81 -16.93
CA HIS A 385 -15.61 11.87 -15.90
C HIS A 385 -14.25 12.29 -16.45
N ALA A 386 -13.89 11.79 -17.64
CA ALA A 386 -12.65 12.17 -18.32
C ALA A 386 -12.65 13.65 -18.73
N ARG A 387 -13.77 14.15 -19.28
CA ARG A 387 -13.94 15.57 -19.62
C ARG A 387 -13.90 16.45 -18.36
N ALA A 388 -14.50 16.02 -17.25
CA ALA A 388 -14.41 16.72 -15.98
C ALA A 388 -12.97 16.75 -15.44
N ALA A 389 -12.20 15.66 -15.56
CA ALA A 389 -10.80 15.60 -15.18
C ALA A 389 -9.93 16.56 -16.00
N ILE A 390 -10.13 16.63 -17.33
CA ILE A 390 -9.48 17.65 -18.17
C ILE A 390 -9.91 19.06 -17.76
N GLY A 391 -11.21 19.28 -17.51
CA GLY A 391 -11.74 20.57 -17.03
C GLY A 391 -11.05 21.01 -15.74
N TRP A 392 -10.85 20.09 -14.79
CA TRP A 392 -10.04 20.35 -13.60
C TRP A 392 -8.62 20.74 -13.96
N MET A 393 -7.91 19.98 -14.80
CA MET A 393 -6.52 20.28 -15.18
C MET A 393 -6.37 21.69 -15.78
N LEU A 394 -7.30 22.08 -16.66
CA LEU A 394 -7.30 23.37 -17.33
C LEU A 394 -7.60 24.53 -16.38
N ASP A 395 -8.60 24.38 -15.51
CA ASP A 395 -9.10 25.47 -14.67
C ASP A 395 -8.45 25.44 -13.28
N HIS A 396 -8.98 24.62 -12.36
CA HIS A 396 -8.53 24.52 -10.97
C HIS A 396 -7.09 24.02 -10.80
N GLY A 397 -6.65 23.12 -11.68
CA GLY A 397 -5.33 22.53 -11.71
C GLY A 397 -4.26 23.50 -12.18
N GLY A 398 -4.63 24.56 -12.91
CA GLY A 398 -3.74 25.68 -13.23
C GLY A 398 -3.13 25.68 -14.63
N LEU A 399 -3.41 24.72 -15.51
CA LEU A 399 -2.80 24.72 -16.86
C LEU A 399 -3.14 25.99 -17.65
N THR A 400 -4.35 26.54 -17.53
CA THR A 400 -4.73 27.77 -18.23
C THR A 400 -4.21 29.01 -17.53
N SER A 401 -4.33 29.07 -16.20
CA SER A 401 -4.03 30.27 -15.42
C SER A 401 -2.53 30.45 -15.11
N ARG A 402 -1.77 29.35 -15.06
CA ARG A 402 -0.35 29.33 -14.70
C ARG A 402 0.55 28.60 -15.70
N GLY A 403 -0.03 27.92 -16.69
CA GLY A 403 0.72 27.13 -17.67
C GLY A 403 1.11 25.72 -17.18
N TYR A 404 0.92 25.41 -15.91
CA TYR A 404 1.34 24.16 -15.25
C TYR A 404 0.33 23.70 -14.20
N LEU A 405 0.30 22.39 -13.94
CA LEU A 405 -0.39 21.84 -12.79
C LEU A 405 0.28 22.32 -11.50
N VAL A 406 -0.54 22.80 -10.57
CA VAL A 406 -0.09 23.44 -9.34
C VAL A 406 -0.75 22.81 -8.12
N TYR A 407 0.01 22.71 -7.03
CA TYR A 407 -0.56 22.39 -5.71
C TYR A 407 -0.04 23.34 -4.63
N ARG A 408 -0.69 23.29 -3.48
CA ARG A 408 -0.31 24.01 -2.26
C ARG A 408 -0.42 23.05 -1.08
N ALA A 409 0.47 23.22 -0.10
CA ALA A 409 0.30 22.54 1.18
C ALA A 409 -1.04 22.96 1.82
N ASP A 410 -1.79 22.00 2.35
CA ASP A 410 -3.04 22.26 3.06
C ASP A 410 -2.91 21.97 4.56
N GLN A 411 -3.62 22.75 5.37
CA GLN A 411 -3.58 22.59 6.82
C GLN A 411 -4.27 21.29 7.23
N GLY A 412 -3.55 20.42 7.94
CA GLY A 412 -4.08 19.15 8.43
C GLY A 412 -4.03 18.00 7.43
N GLY A 413 -3.63 18.25 6.17
CA GLY A 413 -3.34 17.23 5.17
C GLY A 413 -1.88 17.24 4.72
N LEU A 414 -1.63 17.11 3.42
CA LEU A 414 -0.31 16.86 2.85
C LEU A 414 0.47 18.15 2.57
N ALA A 415 1.78 18.11 2.84
CA ALA A 415 2.72 19.17 2.48
C ALA A 415 3.02 19.18 0.97
N ASN A 416 3.09 17.98 0.37
CA ASN A 416 3.27 17.77 -1.05
C ASN A 416 2.14 16.90 -1.58
N GLN A 417 1.52 17.32 -2.69
CA GLN A 417 0.39 16.60 -3.29
C GLN A 417 0.81 15.75 -4.50
N ASN A 418 2.11 15.49 -4.67
CA ASN A 418 2.65 14.59 -5.68
C ASN A 418 3.18 13.30 -5.01
N TRP A 419 3.71 12.35 -5.78
CA TRP A 419 4.19 11.06 -5.28
C TRP A 419 5.22 11.14 -4.16
N LYS A 420 6.04 12.20 -4.13
CA LYS A 420 6.92 12.56 -3.01
C LYS A 420 6.16 13.40 -1.98
N ASP A 421 5.16 12.80 -1.35
CA ASP A 421 4.21 13.50 -0.47
C ASP A 421 4.76 13.86 0.92
N SER A 422 5.91 13.30 1.33
CA SER A 422 6.48 13.61 2.65
C SER A 422 6.94 15.06 2.78
N PRO A 423 6.85 15.65 3.99
CA PRO A 423 7.35 17.00 4.26
C PRO A 423 8.82 17.20 3.87
N GLY A 424 9.08 18.22 3.05
CA GLY A 424 10.43 18.58 2.61
C GLY A 424 11.03 17.70 1.52
N ALA A 425 10.26 16.82 0.88
CA ALA A 425 10.75 16.02 -0.24
C ALA A 425 11.06 16.86 -1.49
N ILE A 426 10.19 17.82 -1.80
CA ILE A 426 10.44 18.82 -2.84
C ILE A 426 11.29 19.94 -2.25
N CYS A 427 12.58 19.92 -2.57
CA CYS A 427 13.59 20.84 -2.06
C CYS A 427 14.70 21.07 -3.08
N SER A 428 15.42 22.18 -2.94
CA SER A 428 16.62 22.51 -3.70
C SER A 428 17.81 21.65 -3.24
N ALA A 429 18.91 21.67 -3.99
CA ALA A 429 20.09 20.83 -3.72
C ALA A 429 20.70 21.05 -2.32
N ASP A 430 20.53 22.24 -1.76
CA ASP A 430 20.93 22.63 -0.39
C ASP A 430 19.95 22.16 0.71
N GLY A 431 18.78 21.63 0.33
CA GLY A 431 17.71 21.21 1.23
C GLY A 431 16.66 22.29 1.52
N THR A 432 16.78 23.48 0.93
CA THR A 432 15.78 24.55 1.03
C THR A 432 14.46 24.10 0.41
N ARG A 433 13.35 24.23 1.14
CA ARG A 433 12.04 23.79 0.67
C ARG A 433 11.46 24.78 -0.34
N ALA A 434 10.74 24.26 -1.33
CA ALA A 434 9.95 25.10 -2.23
C ALA A 434 8.93 25.92 -1.42
N SER A 435 8.77 27.20 -1.77
CA SER A 435 7.84 28.11 -1.09
C SER A 435 6.58 28.34 -1.93
N GLY A 436 5.45 28.59 -1.27
CA GLY A 436 4.20 28.95 -1.94
C GLY A 436 3.56 27.81 -2.73
N ALA A 437 3.16 28.12 -3.96
CA ALA A 437 2.58 27.16 -4.90
C ALA A 437 3.69 26.35 -5.56
N VAL A 438 3.52 25.04 -5.71
CA VAL A 438 4.55 24.17 -6.27
C VAL A 438 4.08 23.55 -7.57
N MET A 439 4.94 23.59 -8.59
CA MET A 439 4.74 22.97 -9.89
C MET A 439 5.77 21.84 -10.05
N ALA A 440 5.46 20.66 -9.51
CA ALA A 440 6.36 19.51 -9.55
C ALA A 440 6.50 18.97 -10.98
N ALA A 441 7.72 18.63 -11.38
CA ALA A 441 8.04 18.22 -12.76
C ALA A 441 7.27 16.97 -13.18
N GLY A 442 7.26 15.91 -12.35
CA GLY A 442 6.58 14.65 -12.67
C GLY A 442 5.08 14.82 -12.97
N ALA A 443 4.40 15.72 -12.25
CA ALA A 443 2.98 16.02 -12.50
C ALA A 443 2.74 16.65 -13.87
N GLN A 444 3.71 17.41 -14.40
CA GLN A 444 3.61 17.99 -15.75
C GLN A 444 3.78 16.93 -16.82
N GLY A 445 4.67 15.96 -16.58
CA GLY A 445 4.79 14.77 -17.44
C GLY A 445 3.46 14.03 -17.53
N TYR A 446 2.82 13.75 -16.40
CA TYR A 446 1.50 13.11 -16.39
C TYR A 446 0.43 13.95 -17.10
N ALA A 447 0.43 15.27 -16.92
CA ALA A 447 -0.49 16.16 -17.61
C ALA A 447 -0.34 16.08 -19.14
N TYR A 448 0.90 16.06 -19.62
CA TYR A 448 1.19 15.92 -21.05
C TYR A 448 0.67 14.60 -21.62
N ASP A 449 0.96 13.47 -20.97
CA ASP A 449 0.50 12.16 -21.43
C ASP A 449 -1.02 12.05 -21.35
N ALA A 450 -1.63 12.58 -20.28
CA ALA A 450 -3.07 12.67 -20.13
C ALA A 450 -3.73 13.43 -21.29
N LEU A 451 -3.19 14.59 -21.66
CA LEU A 451 -3.71 15.38 -22.79
C LEU A 451 -3.57 14.62 -24.12
N ARG A 452 -2.42 13.99 -24.37
CA ARG A 452 -2.14 13.22 -25.60
C ARG A 452 -3.08 12.02 -25.76
N ARG A 453 -3.20 11.22 -24.70
CA ARG A 453 -4.05 10.02 -24.68
C ARG A 453 -5.52 10.39 -24.74
N THR A 454 -5.95 11.41 -24.00
CA THR A 454 -7.34 11.88 -24.05
C THR A 454 -7.69 12.44 -25.43
N ALA A 455 -6.77 13.14 -26.09
CA ALA A 455 -6.98 13.59 -27.47
C ALA A 455 -7.21 12.42 -28.43
N TRP A 456 -6.41 11.35 -28.31
CA TRP A 456 -6.57 10.15 -29.11
C TRP A 456 -7.91 9.44 -28.84
N VAL A 457 -8.31 9.29 -27.57
CA VAL A 457 -9.63 8.73 -27.20
C VAL A 457 -10.76 9.62 -27.72
N ALA A 458 -10.66 10.95 -27.58
CA ALA A 458 -11.67 11.88 -28.06
C ALA A 458 -11.88 11.76 -29.58
N ARG A 459 -10.79 11.66 -30.34
CA ARG A 459 -10.84 11.48 -31.80
C ARG A 459 -11.43 10.13 -32.19
N THR A 460 -10.97 9.04 -31.56
CA THR A 460 -11.23 7.67 -32.04
C THR A 460 -12.45 7.00 -31.41
N VAL A 461 -12.89 7.45 -30.22
CA VAL A 461 -13.97 6.82 -29.45
C VAL A 461 -15.16 7.76 -29.24
N TRP A 462 -14.91 9.01 -28.88
CA TRP A 462 -15.96 10.00 -28.62
C TRP A 462 -16.35 10.82 -29.87
N GLU A 463 -15.64 10.63 -30.98
CA GLU A 463 -15.88 11.27 -32.27
C GLU A 463 -15.88 12.82 -32.20
N ASP A 464 -15.03 13.38 -31.33
CA ASP A 464 -14.92 14.82 -31.06
C ASP A 464 -13.55 15.36 -31.53
N GLU A 465 -13.43 15.59 -32.84
CA GLU A 465 -12.20 16.05 -33.49
C GLU A 465 -11.75 17.44 -32.99
N VAL A 466 -12.70 18.33 -32.69
CA VAL A 466 -12.39 19.69 -32.22
C VAL A 466 -11.77 19.63 -30.83
N TYR A 467 -12.37 18.86 -29.92
CA TYR A 467 -11.81 18.69 -28.59
C TYR A 467 -10.45 17.98 -28.64
N ALA A 468 -10.31 16.95 -29.48
CA ALA A 468 -9.03 16.29 -29.69
C ALA A 468 -7.94 17.30 -30.09
N ALA A 469 -8.16 18.10 -31.15
CA ALA A 469 -7.20 19.08 -31.62
C ALA A 469 -6.78 20.11 -30.54
N LEU A 470 -7.73 20.56 -29.72
CA LEU A 470 -7.43 21.47 -28.60
C LEU A 470 -6.51 20.82 -27.56
N LEU A 471 -6.74 19.55 -27.22
CA LEU A 471 -5.89 18.82 -26.28
C LEU A 471 -4.50 18.54 -26.86
N GLU A 472 -4.40 18.25 -28.16
CA GLU A 472 -3.11 18.07 -28.84
C GLU A 472 -2.28 19.36 -28.83
N GLN A 473 -2.94 20.50 -29.05
CA GLN A 473 -2.31 21.81 -28.95
C GLN A 473 -1.86 22.11 -27.52
N ALA A 474 -2.73 21.91 -26.52
CA ALA A 474 -2.39 22.13 -25.12
C ALA A 474 -1.20 21.26 -24.66
N ALA A 475 -1.11 20.02 -25.13
CA ALA A 475 0.03 19.14 -24.87
C ALA A 475 1.33 19.67 -25.52
N GLY A 476 1.26 20.14 -26.77
CA GLY A 476 2.39 20.77 -27.47
C GLY A 476 2.89 22.01 -26.71
N ASP A 477 1.97 22.91 -26.36
CA ASP A 477 2.30 24.14 -25.65
C ASP A 477 2.89 23.84 -24.25
N LEU A 478 2.40 22.81 -23.55
CA LEU A 478 2.95 22.39 -22.26
C LEU A 478 4.39 21.88 -22.39
N ARG A 479 4.68 21.06 -23.42
CA ARG A 479 6.03 20.56 -23.68
C ARG A 479 7.01 21.69 -23.94
N ASP A 480 6.64 22.63 -24.82
CA ASP A 480 7.51 23.74 -25.20
C ASP A 480 7.79 24.68 -24.01
N ARG A 481 6.76 24.94 -23.17
CA ARG A 481 6.95 25.70 -21.92
C ARG A 481 7.85 24.95 -20.94
N PHE A 482 7.61 23.64 -20.74
CA PHE A 482 8.39 22.84 -19.81
C PHE A 482 9.88 22.87 -20.15
N GLN A 483 10.23 22.66 -21.43
CA GLN A 483 11.62 22.70 -21.89
C GLN A 483 12.28 24.05 -21.60
N ARG A 484 11.54 25.17 -21.73
CA ARG A 484 12.05 26.51 -21.45
C ARG A 484 12.26 26.76 -19.95
N ASP A 485 11.28 26.37 -19.12
CA ASP A 485 11.25 26.81 -17.71
C ASP A 485 11.91 25.80 -16.74
N PHE A 486 11.87 24.50 -17.05
CA PHE A 486 12.40 23.45 -16.17
C PHE A 486 13.80 22.97 -16.56
N TRP A 487 14.26 23.17 -17.79
CA TRP A 487 15.59 22.69 -18.18
C TRP A 487 16.69 23.50 -17.50
N MET A 488 17.68 22.82 -16.90
CA MET A 488 18.86 23.45 -16.29
C MET A 488 20.09 23.19 -17.18
N PRO A 489 20.51 24.13 -18.04
CA PRO A 489 21.60 23.91 -19.00
C PRO A 489 22.91 23.46 -18.34
N GLU A 490 23.27 24.09 -17.22
CA GLU A 490 24.50 23.83 -16.46
C GLU A 490 24.53 22.46 -15.77
N ARG A 491 23.41 21.74 -15.77
CA ARG A 491 23.28 20.39 -15.24
C ARG A 491 22.92 19.38 -16.31
N SER A 492 22.53 19.84 -17.49
CA SER A 492 21.92 19.01 -18.55
C SER A 492 20.82 18.10 -18.00
N PHE A 493 19.96 18.66 -17.15
CA PHE A 493 18.96 17.94 -16.38
C PHE A 493 17.75 18.83 -16.07
N PRO A 494 16.52 18.28 -15.95
CA PRO A 494 15.35 19.06 -15.56
C PRO A 494 15.35 19.37 -14.06
N ALA A 495 14.86 20.54 -13.69
CA ALA A 495 14.57 20.93 -12.32
C ALA A 495 13.49 20.02 -11.72
N LEU A 496 13.54 19.78 -10.41
CA LEU A 496 12.56 18.95 -9.70
C LEU A 496 11.17 19.60 -9.68
N ALA A 497 11.13 20.93 -9.56
CA ALA A 497 9.90 21.72 -9.53
C ALA A 497 10.18 23.19 -9.88
N LEU A 498 9.12 23.97 -10.06
CA LEU A 498 9.15 25.42 -9.87
C LEU A 498 8.47 25.80 -8.55
N ASP A 499 8.99 26.80 -7.86
CA ASP A 499 8.38 27.40 -6.67
C ASP A 499 7.32 28.46 -7.01
N GLY A 500 6.72 29.07 -5.98
CA GLY A 500 5.63 30.04 -6.15
C GLY A 500 6.01 31.31 -6.90
N GLU A 501 7.31 31.63 -6.97
CA GLU A 501 7.88 32.78 -7.69
C GLU A 501 8.38 32.38 -9.09
N GLY A 502 8.31 31.09 -9.45
CA GLY A 502 8.77 30.56 -10.72
C GLY A 502 10.26 30.19 -10.74
N ASN A 503 10.93 30.15 -9.58
CA ASN A 503 12.33 29.72 -9.52
C ASN A 503 12.45 28.20 -9.63
N GLN A 504 13.51 27.74 -10.29
CA GLN A 504 13.85 26.33 -10.38
C GLN A 504 14.27 25.76 -9.02
N VAL A 505 13.60 24.69 -8.61
CA VAL A 505 14.01 23.84 -7.48
C VAL A 505 15.02 22.83 -8.03
N ASP A 506 16.30 23.09 -7.75
CA ASP A 506 17.44 22.59 -8.51
C ASP A 506 18.01 21.23 -8.05
N ALA A 507 17.37 20.55 -7.10
CA ALA A 507 17.81 19.23 -6.68
C ALA A 507 17.71 18.22 -7.83
N LEU A 508 18.78 17.46 -8.03
CA LEU A 508 18.81 16.36 -8.98
C LEU A 508 18.05 15.17 -8.40
N ALA A 509 16.94 14.81 -9.04
CA ALA A 509 15.95 13.90 -8.49
C ALA A 509 15.47 12.86 -9.52
N SER A 510 15.01 11.72 -9.01
CA SER A 510 14.47 10.61 -9.83
C SER A 510 13.18 10.96 -10.59
N ASP A 511 12.48 12.04 -10.21
CA ASP A 511 11.29 12.55 -10.92
C ASP A 511 11.52 12.76 -12.42
N ALA A 512 12.77 12.96 -12.83
CA ALA A 512 13.13 13.03 -14.25
C ALA A 512 12.77 11.74 -15.01
N GLY A 513 12.80 10.58 -14.35
CA GLY A 513 12.32 9.30 -14.88
C GLY A 513 10.83 9.30 -15.22
N HIS A 514 10.02 10.03 -14.47
CA HIS A 514 8.60 10.18 -14.76
C HIS A 514 8.36 11.00 -16.04
N LEU A 515 9.26 11.95 -16.35
CA LEU A 515 9.24 12.72 -17.60
C LEU A 515 9.65 11.85 -18.80
N LEU A 516 10.58 10.91 -18.59
CA LEU A 516 10.90 9.89 -19.59
C LEU A 516 9.68 9.00 -19.84
N TRP A 517 9.08 8.46 -18.78
CA TRP A 517 7.92 7.58 -18.91
C TRP A 517 6.75 8.26 -19.65
N SER A 518 6.44 9.51 -19.32
CA SER A 518 5.38 10.27 -19.99
C SER A 518 5.73 10.69 -21.42
N GLY A 519 7.00 10.60 -21.82
CA GLY A 519 7.48 11.08 -23.11
C GLY A 519 7.45 12.60 -23.28
N LEU A 520 7.51 13.36 -22.18
CA LEU A 520 7.46 14.83 -22.24
C LEU A 520 8.74 15.40 -22.86
N LEU A 521 9.90 14.81 -22.57
CA LEU A 521 11.18 15.30 -23.05
C LEU A 521 11.36 14.95 -24.53
N ASP A 522 11.91 15.86 -25.33
CA ASP A 522 12.33 15.47 -26.68
C ASP A 522 13.47 14.44 -26.61
N LYS A 523 13.62 13.66 -27.68
CA LYS A 523 14.47 12.46 -27.72
C LYS A 523 15.89 12.71 -27.18
N GLU A 524 16.55 13.78 -27.64
CA GLU A 524 17.92 14.13 -27.24
C GLU A 524 18.04 14.42 -25.74
N TYR A 525 17.11 15.20 -25.19
CA TYR A 525 17.07 15.52 -23.76
C TYR A 525 16.76 14.29 -22.91
N GLY A 526 15.82 13.44 -23.37
CA GLY A 526 15.49 12.21 -22.66
C GLY A 526 16.64 11.20 -22.66
N GLU A 527 17.43 11.11 -23.73
CA GLU A 527 18.64 10.27 -23.75
C GLU A 527 19.70 10.77 -22.75
N LEU A 528 19.92 12.09 -22.68
CA LEU A 528 20.83 12.69 -21.69
C LEU A 528 20.39 12.41 -20.26
N VAL A 529 19.11 12.64 -19.97
CA VAL A 529 18.51 12.40 -18.65
C VAL A 529 18.57 10.92 -18.28
N GLY A 530 18.22 10.03 -19.21
CA GLY A 530 18.22 8.59 -18.99
C GLY A 530 19.60 8.07 -18.61
N ARG A 531 20.64 8.44 -19.37
CA ARG A 531 22.04 8.07 -19.03
C ARG A 531 22.46 8.68 -17.69
N ARG A 532 22.08 9.93 -17.42
CA ARG A 532 22.41 10.61 -16.15
C ARG A 532 21.86 9.91 -14.91
N LEU A 533 20.68 9.29 -15.00
CA LEU A 533 20.06 8.53 -13.89
C LEU A 533 20.82 7.23 -13.56
N LEU A 534 21.69 6.74 -14.46
CA LEU A 534 22.50 5.54 -14.25
C LEU A 534 23.90 5.84 -13.69
N GLU A 535 24.24 7.11 -13.49
CA GLU A 535 25.50 7.50 -12.86
C GLU A 535 25.53 7.11 -11.36
N PRO A 536 26.71 6.87 -10.76
CA PRO A 536 26.84 6.26 -9.42
C PRO A 536 26.19 7.03 -8.26
N ASP A 537 26.02 8.34 -8.39
CA ASP A 537 25.34 9.17 -7.40
C ASP A 537 23.82 8.95 -7.41
N PHE A 538 23.22 8.66 -8.56
CA PHE A 538 21.84 8.19 -8.66
C PHE A 538 21.72 6.69 -8.45
N PHE A 539 22.37 5.88 -9.28
CA PHE A 539 22.23 4.43 -9.29
C PHE A 539 23.10 3.77 -8.22
N SER A 540 22.44 3.19 -7.22
CA SER A 540 23.08 2.56 -6.06
C SER A 540 23.61 1.15 -6.30
N GLY A 541 23.32 0.56 -7.47
CA GLY A 541 23.42 -0.87 -7.72
C GLY A 541 22.17 -1.66 -7.29
N TRP A 542 21.30 -1.08 -6.47
CA TRP A 542 19.96 -1.62 -6.16
C TRP A 542 18.84 -0.91 -6.92
N GLY A 543 19.10 0.31 -7.38
CA GLY A 543 18.16 1.19 -8.08
C GLY A 543 18.60 2.65 -8.01
N VAL A 544 17.92 3.48 -8.77
CA VAL A 544 18.03 4.93 -8.77
C VAL A 544 17.46 5.50 -7.48
N ARG A 545 18.26 6.32 -6.80
CA ARG A 545 17.88 7.04 -5.58
C ARG A 545 16.96 8.21 -5.89
N THR A 546 16.06 8.50 -4.95
CA THR A 546 15.10 9.60 -5.07
C THR A 546 15.76 10.98 -5.21
N LEU A 547 16.95 11.16 -4.62
CA LEU A 547 17.86 12.27 -4.88
C LEU A 547 19.27 11.71 -5.13
N ALA A 548 20.01 12.32 -6.05
CA ALA A 548 21.41 11.98 -6.27
C ALA A 548 22.25 12.22 -4.99
N ALA A 549 23.13 11.27 -4.68
CA ALA A 549 24.05 11.37 -3.55
C ALA A 549 25.04 12.54 -3.72
N GLY A 550 25.52 13.10 -2.61
CA GLY A 550 26.46 14.23 -2.60
C GLY A 550 25.81 15.62 -2.57
N GLN A 551 24.48 15.71 -2.77
CA GLN A 551 23.71 16.92 -2.49
C GLN A 551 23.51 17.09 -0.97
N ALA A 552 23.47 18.30 -0.43
CA ALA A 552 23.24 18.50 1.00
C ALA A 552 21.83 18.04 1.44
N ALA A 553 20.88 18.04 0.50
CA ALA A 553 19.56 17.47 0.71
C ALA A 553 19.54 15.93 0.85
N TYR A 554 20.58 15.23 0.37
CA TYR A 554 20.60 13.77 0.32
C TYR A 554 20.67 13.14 1.73
N HIS A 555 19.84 12.11 1.95
CA HIS A 555 19.89 11.28 3.15
C HIS A 555 19.43 9.85 2.80
N PRO A 556 20.29 8.81 2.98
CA PRO A 556 20.00 7.45 2.51
C PRO A 556 18.81 6.80 3.22
N LEU A 557 18.48 7.24 4.43
CA LEU A 557 17.32 6.77 5.21
C LEU A 557 16.16 7.78 5.19
N SER A 558 16.15 8.74 4.27
CA SER A 558 15.01 9.65 4.11
C SER A 558 14.00 9.04 3.15
N TYR A 559 12.72 9.14 3.50
CA TYR A 559 11.62 8.56 2.75
C TYR A 559 11.62 8.96 1.26
N HIS A 560 11.89 10.23 0.94
CA HIS A 560 11.89 10.74 -0.45
C HIS A 560 13.14 11.58 -0.81
N ARG A 561 14.22 11.51 -0.01
CA ARG A 561 15.45 12.32 -0.23
C ARG A 561 16.74 11.50 -0.33
N GLY A 562 16.64 10.26 -0.80
CA GLY A 562 17.83 9.43 -1.02
C GLY A 562 17.58 7.93 -1.01
N SER A 563 16.43 7.48 -0.52
CA SER A 563 15.97 6.10 -0.64
C SER A 563 15.74 5.66 -2.09
N VAL A 564 15.61 4.36 -2.30
CA VAL A 564 15.25 3.73 -3.58
C VAL A 564 13.84 3.18 -3.47
N TRP A 565 12.97 3.56 -4.40
CA TRP A 565 11.59 3.08 -4.47
C TRP A 565 11.42 2.15 -5.68
N PRO A 566 10.93 0.92 -5.51
CA PRO A 566 10.73 0.01 -6.63
C PRO A 566 9.78 0.54 -7.70
N HIS A 567 8.69 1.21 -7.33
CA HIS A 567 7.74 1.76 -8.30
C HIS A 567 8.32 2.91 -9.14
N ASP A 568 9.09 3.81 -8.53
CA ASP A 568 9.81 4.89 -9.21
C ASP A 568 10.82 4.31 -10.22
N ASN A 569 11.55 3.29 -9.81
CA ASN A 569 12.51 2.58 -10.66
C ASN A 569 11.83 1.78 -11.79
N ALA A 570 10.63 1.24 -11.57
CA ALA A 570 9.83 0.63 -12.62
C ALA A 570 9.38 1.66 -13.67
N LEU A 571 8.94 2.86 -13.24
CA LEU A 571 8.65 3.98 -14.15
C LEU A 571 9.88 4.40 -14.93
N ILE A 572 11.04 4.53 -14.27
CA ILE A 572 12.32 4.83 -14.91
C ILE A 572 12.66 3.79 -15.97
N ALA A 573 12.56 2.49 -15.66
CA ALA A 573 12.87 1.43 -16.61
C ALA A 573 11.96 1.47 -17.86
N LEU A 574 10.65 1.68 -17.68
CA LEU A 574 9.72 1.88 -18.78
C LEU A 574 10.05 3.14 -19.60
N GLY A 575 10.42 4.24 -18.94
CA GLY A 575 10.87 5.46 -19.58
C GLY A 575 12.16 5.28 -20.37
N LEU A 576 13.16 4.59 -19.83
CA LEU A 576 14.41 4.27 -20.53
C LEU A 576 14.14 3.45 -21.79
N ALA A 577 13.30 2.41 -21.68
CA ALA A 577 12.88 1.61 -22.83
C ALA A 577 12.20 2.44 -23.93
N ARG A 578 11.33 3.39 -23.55
CA ARG A 578 10.67 4.33 -24.49
C ARG A 578 11.67 5.17 -25.30
N TYR A 579 12.81 5.53 -24.73
CA TYR A 579 13.86 6.31 -25.40
C TYR A 579 14.91 5.43 -26.10
N GLY A 580 14.74 4.10 -26.12
CA GLY A 580 15.69 3.17 -26.74
C GLY A 580 16.95 2.90 -25.91
N LEU A 581 16.95 3.29 -24.63
CA LEU A 581 18.02 3.05 -23.68
C LEU A 581 17.86 1.67 -23.02
N HIS A 582 17.88 0.63 -23.85
CA HIS A 582 17.54 -0.74 -23.42
C HIS A 582 18.57 -1.34 -22.46
N ASP A 583 19.85 -0.97 -22.59
CA ASP A 583 20.90 -1.46 -21.70
C ASP A 583 20.79 -0.81 -20.31
N GLU A 584 20.51 0.48 -20.25
CA GLU A 584 20.22 1.21 -19.02
C GLU A 584 18.95 0.67 -18.35
N ALA A 585 17.88 0.42 -19.12
CA ALA A 585 16.65 -0.20 -18.60
C ALA A 585 16.93 -1.57 -17.99
N ARG A 586 17.76 -2.40 -18.64
CA ARG A 586 18.19 -3.70 -18.12
C ARG A 586 19.04 -3.55 -16.85
N GLY A 587 19.88 -2.53 -16.76
CA GLY A 587 20.65 -2.21 -15.55
C GLY A 587 19.76 -1.92 -14.34
N VAL A 588 18.72 -1.10 -14.51
CA VAL A 588 17.73 -0.84 -13.46
C VAL A 588 16.96 -2.11 -13.10
N ALA A 589 16.54 -2.89 -14.10
CA ALA A 589 15.84 -4.16 -13.88
C ALA A 589 16.69 -5.16 -13.08
N HIS A 590 17.98 -5.32 -13.39
CA HIS A 590 18.88 -6.17 -12.62
C HIS A 590 19.01 -5.72 -11.17
N GLY A 591 19.19 -4.41 -10.94
CA GLY A 591 19.29 -3.87 -9.57
C GLY A 591 18.08 -4.21 -8.71
N LEU A 592 16.87 -4.05 -9.27
CA LEU A 592 15.63 -4.37 -8.56
C LEU A 592 15.39 -5.88 -8.42
N VAL A 593 15.69 -6.70 -9.43
CA VAL A 593 15.52 -8.15 -9.34
C VAL A 593 16.48 -8.76 -8.32
N ASP A 594 17.72 -8.26 -8.24
CA ASP A 594 18.66 -8.65 -7.19
C ASP A 594 18.14 -8.24 -5.81
N ALA A 595 17.59 -7.03 -5.68
CA ALA A 595 17.00 -6.58 -4.41
C ALA A 595 15.80 -7.44 -3.99
N ALA A 596 14.94 -7.80 -4.94
CA ALA A 596 13.84 -8.73 -4.70
C ALA A 596 14.36 -10.09 -4.24
N THR A 597 15.37 -10.64 -4.92
CA THR A 597 15.97 -11.93 -4.61
C THR A 597 16.53 -11.97 -3.19
N ALA A 598 17.21 -10.91 -2.75
CA ALA A 598 17.70 -10.78 -1.37
C ALA A 598 16.58 -10.76 -0.31
N ALA A 599 15.35 -10.40 -0.72
CA ALA A 599 14.17 -10.31 0.15
C ALA A 599 13.11 -11.39 -0.16
N GLY A 600 13.53 -12.58 -0.62
CA GLY A 600 12.62 -13.70 -0.88
C GLY A 600 11.69 -13.48 -2.08
N HIS A 601 12.21 -12.79 -3.10
CA HIS A 601 11.51 -12.37 -4.32
C HIS A 601 10.39 -11.34 -4.11
N ARG A 602 10.29 -10.72 -2.94
CA ARG A 602 9.37 -9.62 -2.66
C ARG A 602 10.12 -8.30 -2.61
N LEU A 603 9.63 -7.29 -3.32
CA LEU A 603 10.11 -5.92 -3.20
C LEU A 603 9.38 -5.21 -2.05
N PRO A 604 10.12 -4.59 -1.10
CA PRO A 604 9.50 -3.74 -0.08
C PRO A 604 9.04 -2.40 -0.70
N GLU A 605 8.22 -1.63 0.01
CA GLU A 605 7.83 -0.28 -0.43
C GLU A 605 9.04 0.63 -0.71
N VAL A 606 10.04 0.58 0.18
CA VAL A 606 11.24 1.43 0.16
C VAL A 606 12.47 0.64 0.60
N ILE A 607 13.59 0.90 -0.07
CA ILE A 607 14.93 0.45 0.30
C ILE A 607 15.77 1.68 0.66
N ALA A 608 16.66 1.57 1.66
CA ALA A 608 17.58 2.66 1.97
C ALA A 608 18.56 2.92 0.82
N GLY A 609 18.97 4.17 0.66
CA GLY A 609 19.81 4.64 -0.45
C GLY A 609 21.28 4.24 -0.41
N TYR A 610 21.69 3.28 0.43
CA TYR A 610 23.09 2.85 0.50
C TYR A 610 23.49 2.11 -0.78
N GLY A 611 24.71 2.38 -1.26
CA GLY A 611 25.23 1.70 -2.44
C GLY A 611 25.65 0.26 -2.12
N ARG A 612 25.65 -0.61 -3.14
CA ARG A 612 26.14 -2.00 -3.04
C ARG A 612 27.62 -2.08 -2.64
N ASP A 613 28.38 -1.03 -2.91
CA ASP A 613 29.77 -0.84 -2.47
C ASP A 613 29.90 -0.61 -0.95
N THR A 614 28.85 -0.07 -0.32
CA THR A 614 28.78 0.21 1.12
C THR A 614 28.26 -1.01 1.90
N HIS A 615 27.23 -1.68 1.38
CA HIS A 615 26.66 -2.89 1.96
C HIS A 615 26.21 -3.86 0.86
N ALA A 616 26.63 -5.13 0.95
CA ALA A 616 26.43 -6.12 -0.10
C ALA A 616 24.98 -6.61 -0.25
N GLU A 617 24.12 -6.30 0.72
CA GLU A 617 22.68 -6.56 0.70
C GLU A 617 21.88 -5.24 0.72
N PRO A 618 20.65 -5.20 0.19
CA PRO A 618 19.81 -4.01 0.31
C PRO A 618 19.49 -3.71 1.78
N VAL A 619 19.81 -2.51 2.24
CA VAL A 619 19.53 -2.11 3.62
C VAL A 619 18.02 -1.78 3.76
N PRO A 620 17.28 -2.44 4.69
CA PRO A 620 15.86 -2.20 4.87
C PRO A 620 15.54 -0.77 5.32
N TYR A 621 14.44 -0.21 4.82
CA TYR A 621 13.89 1.05 5.33
C TYR A 621 12.97 0.78 6.55
N PRO A 622 13.19 1.41 7.72
CA PRO A 622 12.53 1.03 8.97
C PRO A 622 10.99 1.13 9.00
N HIS A 623 10.40 1.96 8.14
CA HIS A 623 8.95 2.24 8.15
C HIS A 623 8.27 1.83 6.84
N ALA A 624 8.90 0.96 6.05
CA ALA A 624 8.33 0.50 4.79
C ALA A 624 7.12 -0.40 5.04
N CYS A 625 6.09 -0.25 4.20
CA CYS A 625 5.05 -1.25 4.09
C CYS A 625 5.66 -2.58 3.65
N VAL A 626 5.25 -3.66 4.33
CA VAL A 626 5.72 -5.02 4.03
C VAL A 626 5.16 -5.49 2.68
N ARG A 627 3.93 -5.08 2.37
CA ARG A 627 3.30 -5.27 1.06
C ARG A 627 2.70 -3.96 0.60
N GLU A 628 3.10 -3.51 -0.56
CA GLU A 628 2.64 -2.28 -1.20
C GLU A 628 2.41 -2.57 -2.69
N SER A 629 1.27 -2.14 -3.23
CA SER A 629 0.77 -2.58 -4.52
C SER A 629 1.62 -2.10 -5.69
N ARG A 630 2.16 -0.88 -5.66
CA ARG A 630 3.04 -0.41 -6.75
C ARG A 630 4.34 -1.19 -6.78
N SER A 631 4.88 -1.56 -5.62
CA SER A 631 6.10 -2.36 -5.48
C SER A 631 5.85 -3.83 -5.87
N ALA A 632 4.66 -4.37 -5.54
CA ALA A 632 4.23 -5.68 -6.01
C ALA A 632 4.02 -5.73 -7.53
N ALA A 633 3.57 -4.63 -8.15
CA ALA A 633 3.42 -4.53 -9.60
C ALA A 633 4.73 -4.15 -10.34
N ALA A 634 5.73 -3.62 -9.64
CA ALA A 634 6.99 -3.18 -10.25
C ALA A 634 7.70 -4.27 -11.09
N PRO A 635 7.78 -5.55 -10.67
CA PRO A 635 8.37 -6.61 -11.51
C PRO A 635 7.65 -6.81 -12.85
N LEU A 636 6.33 -6.60 -12.91
CA LEU A 636 5.55 -6.69 -14.15
C LEU A 636 5.90 -5.54 -15.11
N ALA A 637 6.09 -4.34 -14.58
CA ALA A 637 6.58 -3.21 -15.35
C ALA A 637 8.02 -3.43 -15.84
N LEU A 638 8.89 -4.04 -15.04
CA LEU A 638 10.23 -4.44 -15.48
C LEU A 638 10.15 -5.46 -16.61
N LEU A 639 9.30 -6.48 -16.48
CA LEU A 639 9.05 -7.47 -17.53
C LEU A 639 8.59 -6.80 -18.84
N THR A 640 7.74 -5.79 -18.76
CA THR A 640 7.33 -4.99 -19.92
C THR A 640 8.51 -4.21 -20.51
N ALA A 641 9.31 -3.55 -19.66
CA ALA A 641 10.44 -2.72 -20.09
C ALA A 641 11.54 -3.53 -20.78
N VAL A 642 11.84 -4.75 -20.30
CA VAL A 642 12.90 -5.60 -20.86
C VAL A 642 12.41 -6.63 -21.88
N GLY A 643 11.11 -6.96 -21.87
CA GLY A 643 10.49 -7.93 -22.78
C GLY A 643 10.09 -7.36 -24.14
N GLY A 644 10.11 -6.03 -24.29
CA GLY A 644 9.96 -5.35 -25.58
C GLY A 644 11.23 -5.33 -26.45
N ALA A 645 12.24 -6.15 -26.13
CA ALA A 645 13.53 -6.25 -26.83
C ALA A 645 13.59 -7.47 -27.76
#